data_AF-F0NM87-F1
#
_entry.id   AF-F0NM87-F1
#
_cell.length_a   1.000
_cell.length_b   1.000
_cell.length_c   1.000
_cell.angle_alpha   90.00
_cell.angle_beta   90.00
_cell.angle_gamma   90.00
#
_symmetry.space_group_name_H-M   'P 1'
#
loop_
_entity.id
_entity.type
_entity.pdbx_description
1 polymer ?
#
loop_
_entity_poly.entity_id
_entity_poly.type
_entity_poly.pdbx_seq_one_letter_code
_entity_poly.pdbx_strand_id
1 'polypeptide(L)'
;MVDYYPSGCGVFGILRKRNSPKVKGNLVVRAIDRVRYRGSDKGAGFAVFNLEKRNYYVIKAFYEGNPSELKDMFSKYGVEVKNVELLTKYSTLCDCNLIALGDINEVRKAIRNVNEIMWNGKEKKGRVYSVGSSLHVYKGVGYPKDVAEQYRVEELEGDLWLAHTRQPTNSPGYYPFWSHPFSSFNVAIVHNGDVSSFGANVEYLNSRGLNSFVGTDSEVLAFLFEELIAEGLTIEEAVKILINPSRRFNALPKDVDYLYRNAMLDGPFTAVIGYDSGDDLYLIAIADRSKFRPAIIGEDESYYYVASEENEIREISPKAKIWTLKPGSYFIASYKKGIISYGRGNDELKTFSPPPIMVPEKYDINAYNIGYKELNYEILKLAEKGKREITVANVLGHRYIGINLPAKNINNLRINLYGVVGNAMANLNEGNEFYVYGNVTDDCCDTMHGGKVVIYGDARDVLAQTFQNGKIFVKGNAGNRVGIQMREYKDKRPYLIIGGIVDDYLGEYMAGGVMIVFGKGFNGEPVGNFVGTGMVRGRIYIRGKVSPSKLGLQPPRYEVMRLLKALFLEGLISSEEYDSLKNEEYIEIVNKLKGEAKEYAKKLFEEKIGVPTYEYRELTEEEFKELYPVVDEYSKDMMDYSYTELLKEKFTVITARKL
;
A
#
# COMPACT_ATOMS: atom_id res chain seq x y z
N MET A 1 2.81 -31.69 -3.61
CA MET A 1 2.25 -30.36 -3.29
C MET A 1 3.31 -29.61 -2.53
N VAL A 2 3.65 -28.40 -2.96
CA VAL A 2 4.68 -27.59 -2.31
C VAL A 2 3.99 -26.69 -1.31
N ASP A 3 4.25 -26.88 -0.01
CA ASP A 3 3.61 -26.09 1.05
C ASP A 3 3.90 -24.60 0.86
N TYR A 4 2.85 -23.81 0.82
CA TYR A 4 2.89 -22.37 0.60
C TYR A 4 2.54 -21.65 1.90
N TYR A 5 3.36 -20.65 2.31
CA TYR A 5 3.09 -19.86 3.51
C TYR A 5 2.54 -18.47 3.13
N PRO A 6 1.25 -18.20 3.38
CA PRO A 6 0.59 -16.92 3.05
C PRO A 6 1.25 -15.74 3.74
N SER A 7 1.42 -14.64 3.00
CA SER A 7 2.04 -13.41 3.47
C SER A 7 1.06 -12.26 3.74
N GLY A 8 -0.22 -12.38 3.38
CA GLY A 8 -1.23 -11.33 3.58
C GLY A 8 -2.41 -11.41 2.59
N CYS A 9 -3.21 -10.37 2.45
CA CYS A 9 -4.23 -10.33 1.39
C CYS A 9 -3.65 -9.77 0.09
N GLY A 10 -4.29 -10.11 -1.04
CA GLY A 10 -4.10 -9.44 -2.33
C GLY A 10 -5.38 -8.71 -2.74
N VAL A 11 -5.23 -7.50 -3.26
CA VAL A 11 -6.35 -6.64 -3.71
C VAL A 11 -6.11 -6.20 -5.14
N PHE A 12 -7.15 -6.21 -5.96
CA PHE A 12 -7.10 -5.75 -7.33
C PHE A 12 -8.38 -4.98 -7.68
N GLY A 13 -8.25 -3.91 -8.45
CA GLY A 13 -9.34 -3.10 -8.97
C GLY A 13 -9.02 -2.60 -10.37
N ILE A 14 -10.00 -2.64 -11.27
CA ILE A 14 -9.84 -2.19 -12.65
C ILE A 14 -11.11 -1.51 -13.16
N LEU A 15 -10.98 -0.27 -13.61
CA LEU A 15 -12.05 0.54 -14.17
C LEU A 15 -11.75 0.86 -15.63
N ARG A 16 -12.71 0.65 -16.53
CA ARG A 16 -12.52 1.08 -17.92
C ARG A 16 -12.61 2.59 -18.08
N LYS A 17 -11.82 3.13 -18.99
CA LYS A 17 -11.96 4.49 -19.49
C LYS A 17 -13.20 4.60 -20.36
N ARG A 18 -13.72 5.82 -20.51
CA ARG A 18 -14.85 6.10 -21.40
C ARG A 18 -14.50 5.67 -22.83
N ASN A 19 -15.45 4.99 -23.49
CA ASN A 19 -15.31 4.42 -24.84
C ASN A 19 -14.35 3.22 -24.96
N SER A 20 -13.72 2.76 -23.87
CA SER A 20 -12.98 1.51 -23.83
C SER A 20 -13.94 0.32 -23.71
N PRO A 21 -13.54 -0.89 -24.17
CA PRO A 21 -14.34 -2.10 -23.99
C PRO A 21 -14.56 -2.41 -22.50
N LYS A 22 -15.65 -3.14 -22.21
CA LYS A 22 -15.85 -3.72 -20.88
C LYS A 22 -14.68 -4.65 -20.54
N VAL A 23 -14.30 -4.65 -19.28
CA VAL A 23 -13.26 -5.53 -18.75
C VAL A 23 -13.81 -6.94 -18.69
N LYS A 24 -13.12 -7.88 -19.34
CA LYS A 24 -13.44 -9.31 -19.31
C LYS A 24 -12.96 -9.94 -18.00
N GLY A 25 -13.78 -10.79 -17.39
CA GLY A 25 -13.48 -11.45 -16.13
C GLY A 25 -12.22 -12.30 -16.17
N ASN A 26 -11.90 -12.93 -17.31
CA ASN A 26 -10.68 -13.73 -17.46
C ASN A 26 -9.39 -12.90 -17.23
N LEU A 27 -9.38 -11.61 -17.57
CA LEU A 27 -8.25 -10.71 -17.29
C LEU A 27 -8.10 -10.47 -15.79
N VAL A 28 -9.22 -10.26 -15.10
CA VAL A 28 -9.29 -10.02 -13.66
C VAL A 28 -8.80 -11.26 -12.89
N VAL A 29 -9.25 -12.45 -13.29
CA VAL A 29 -8.85 -13.74 -12.69
C VAL A 29 -7.34 -13.96 -12.85
N ARG A 30 -6.79 -13.71 -14.06
CA ARG A 30 -5.34 -13.82 -14.29
C ARG A 30 -4.54 -12.86 -13.43
N ALA A 31 -4.97 -11.61 -13.30
CA ALA A 31 -4.27 -10.59 -12.51
C ALA A 31 -4.21 -10.97 -11.03
N ILE A 32 -5.36 -11.24 -10.39
CA ILE A 32 -5.38 -11.58 -8.95
C ILE A 32 -4.69 -12.92 -8.65
N ASP A 33 -4.70 -13.87 -9.58
CA ASP A 33 -4.02 -15.16 -9.41
C ASP A 33 -2.48 -15.01 -9.35
N ARG A 34 -1.92 -13.93 -9.94
CA ARG A 34 -0.47 -13.62 -9.82
C ARG A 34 -0.04 -13.36 -8.39
N VAL A 35 -0.97 -12.95 -7.52
CA VAL A 35 -0.74 -12.77 -6.10
C VAL A 35 -1.54 -13.74 -5.24
N ARG A 36 -2.06 -14.84 -5.83
CA ARG A 36 -2.83 -15.88 -5.09
C ARG A 36 -2.14 -16.33 -3.81
N TYR A 37 -0.83 -16.36 -3.91
CA TYR A 37 0.11 -16.80 -2.92
C TYR A 37 0.12 -15.85 -1.72
N ARG A 38 -0.27 -14.58 -1.84
CA ARG A 38 -0.38 -13.72 -0.65
C ARG A 38 -1.38 -14.35 0.33
N GLY A 39 -2.53 -14.80 -0.20
CA GLY A 39 -3.62 -15.43 0.53
C GLY A 39 -3.50 -16.95 0.68
N SER A 40 -4.53 -17.55 1.25
CA SER A 40 -4.73 -18.99 1.40
C SER A 40 -6.00 -19.45 0.69
N ASP A 41 -6.28 -20.74 0.76
CA ASP A 41 -7.53 -21.37 0.30
C ASP A 41 -8.78 -20.94 1.10
N LYS A 42 -8.66 -19.99 2.03
CA LYS A 42 -9.70 -19.61 3.00
C LYS A 42 -10.61 -18.47 2.53
N GLY A 43 -10.44 -17.99 1.32
CA GLY A 43 -11.41 -17.09 0.72
C GLY A 43 -10.89 -16.27 -0.45
N ALA A 44 -11.73 -16.16 -1.47
CA ALA A 44 -11.53 -15.25 -2.58
C ALA A 44 -12.87 -14.77 -3.10
N GLY A 45 -12.83 -13.75 -3.97
CA GLY A 45 -14.03 -13.28 -4.63
C GLY A 45 -13.79 -12.12 -5.55
N PHE A 46 -14.88 -11.74 -6.22
CA PHE A 46 -14.97 -10.76 -7.27
C PHE A 46 -16.21 -9.91 -7.08
N ALA A 47 -16.10 -8.61 -7.36
CA ALA A 47 -17.23 -7.71 -7.50
C ALA A 47 -17.19 -7.15 -8.91
N VAL A 48 -18.31 -7.17 -9.61
CA VAL A 48 -18.45 -6.59 -10.94
C VAL A 48 -19.57 -5.56 -10.94
N PHE A 49 -19.28 -4.39 -11.50
CA PHE A 49 -20.28 -3.37 -11.75
C PHE A 49 -20.59 -3.31 -13.25
N ASN A 50 -21.87 -3.22 -13.57
CA ASN A 50 -22.35 -3.02 -14.93
C ASN A 50 -23.38 -1.88 -14.93
N LEU A 51 -23.10 -0.81 -15.67
CA LEU A 51 -23.88 0.44 -15.72
C LEU A 51 -25.21 0.33 -16.48
N GLU A 52 -25.65 -0.88 -16.81
CA GLU A 52 -26.98 -1.12 -17.37
C GLU A 52 -28.06 -0.65 -16.39
N LYS A 53 -28.93 0.27 -16.84
CA LYS A 53 -30.08 0.71 -16.06
C LYS A 53 -31.03 -0.46 -15.82
N ARG A 54 -31.21 -0.82 -14.55
CA ARG A 54 -32.14 -1.85 -14.10
C ARG A 54 -33.15 -1.23 -13.15
N ASN A 55 -34.42 -1.59 -13.33
CA ASN A 55 -35.51 -1.19 -12.44
C ASN A 55 -35.72 -2.20 -11.29
N TYR A 56 -34.71 -3.02 -11.02
CA TYR A 56 -34.74 -4.07 -10.00
C TYR A 56 -33.39 -4.14 -9.30
N TYR A 57 -33.41 -4.67 -8.08
CA TYR A 57 -32.22 -4.98 -7.30
C TYR A 57 -31.92 -6.46 -7.40
N VAL A 58 -30.63 -6.77 -7.47
CA VAL A 58 -30.12 -8.12 -7.33
C VAL A 58 -29.62 -8.29 -5.92
N ILE A 59 -30.26 -9.17 -5.15
CA ILE A 59 -29.90 -9.49 -3.79
C ILE A 59 -29.27 -10.87 -3.80
N LYS A 60 -28.07 -11.01 -3.23
CA LYS A 60 -27.45 -12.31 -3.02
C LYS A 60 -27.28 -12.62 -1.55
N ALA A 61 -27.67 -13.84 -1.19
CA ALA A 61 -27.69 -14.30 0.18
C ALA A 61 -27.16 -15.72 0.29
N PHE A 62 -26.28 -15.91 1.26
CA PHE A 62 -25.99 -17.24 1.77
C PHE A 62 -27.08 -17.62 2.77
N TYR A 63 -27.68 -18.80 2.64
CA TYR A 63 -28.77 -19.25 3.50
C TYR A 63 -28.71 -20.74 3.80
N GLU A 64 -29.00 -21.14 5.03
CA GLU A 64 -29.10 -22.52 5.47
C GLU A 64 -30.59 -22.85 5.63
N GLY A 65 -31.17 -23.43 4.58
CA GLY A 65 -32.60 -23.72 4.48
C GLY A 65 -33.08 -23.80 3.04
N ASN A 66 -34.40 -23.76 2.84
CA ASN A 66 -34.98 -23.71 1.50
C ASN A 66 -34.90 -22.27 0.94
N PRO A 67 -34.29 -22.04 -0.23
CA PRO A 67 -34.24 -20.71 -0.86
C PRO A 67 -35.60 -20.00 -0.98
N SER A 68 -36.70 -20.74 -1.11
CA SER A 68 -38.05 -20.15 -1.17
C SER A 68 -38.43 -19.37 0.09
N GLU A 69 -37.87 -19.72 1.26
CA GLU A 69 -38.13 -19.01 2.52
C GLU A 69 -37.62 -17.56 2.48
N LEU A 70 -36.54 -17.29 1.74
CA LEU A 70 -36.02 -15.93 1.58
C LEU A 70 -37.05 -15.02 0.90
N LYS A 71 -37.79 -15.55 -0.09
CA LYS A 71 -38.87 -14.80 -0.76
C LYS A 71 -39.95 -14.37 0.24
N ASP A 72 -40.35 -15.26 1.13
CA ASP A 72 -41.35 -14.95 2.16
C ASP A 72 -40.82 -13.95 3.19
N MET A 73 -39.54 -14.07 3.58
CA MET A 73 -38.89 -13.13 4.49
C MET A 73 -38.86 -11.71 3.92
N PHE A 74 -38.43 -11.53 2.66
CA PHE A 74 -38.41 -10.22 2.02
C PHE A 74 -39.82 -9.65 1.79
N SER A 75 -40.77 -10.49 1.39
CA SER A 75 -42.16 -10.06 1.15
C SER A 75 -42.84 -9.52 2.42
N LYS A 76 -42.53 -10.10 3.60
CA LYS A 76 -43.01 -9.58 4.90
C LYS A 76 -42.55 -8.16 5.22
N TYR A 77 -41.47 -7.71 4.60
CA TYR A 77 -40.93 -6.36 4.76
C TYR A 77 -41.20 -5.46 3.55
N GLY A 78 -42.18 -5.82 2.71
CA GLY A 78 -42.65 -4.97 1.61
C GLY A 78 -41.84 -5.09 0.31
N VAL A 79 -40.88 -6.00 0.22
CA VAL A 79 -40.05 -6.18 -0.98
C VAL A 79 -40.60 -7.31 -1.84
N GLU A 80 -41.00 -7.00 -3.07
CA GLU A 80 -41.49 -8.00 -4.01
C GLU A 80 -40.33 -8.77 -4.65
N VAL A 81 -40.21 -10.06 -4.33
CA VAL A 81 -39.22 -10.95 -4.95
C VAL A 81 -39.84 -11.71 -6.12
N LYS A 82 -39.40 -11.40 -7.34
CA LYS A 82 -39.88 -12.02 -8.59
C LYS A 82 -39.29 -13.40 -8.81
N ASN A 83 -38.01 -13.58 -8.51
CA ASN A 83 -37.29 -14.82 -8.76
C ASN A 83 -36.29 -15.11 -7.63
N VAL A 84 -36.08 -16.40 -7.36
CA VAL A 84 -35.01 -16.92 -6.49
C VAL A 84 -34.31 -18.03 -7.26
N GLU A 85 -33.02 -17.87 -7.49
CA GLU A 85 -32.16 -18.79 -8.23
C GLU A 85 -31.05 -19.29 -7.30
N LEU A 86 -30.81 -20.60 -7.32
CA LEU A 86 -29.68 -21.21 -6.62
C LEU A 86 -28.43 -21.08 -7.51
N LEU A 87 -27.44 -20.31 -7.07
CA LEU A 87 -26.17 -20.17 -7.78
C LEU A 87 -25.26 -21.38 -7.52
N THR A 88 -25.07 -21.71 -6.25
CA THR A 88 -24.19 -22.80 -5.84
C THR A 88 -24.50 -23.25 -4.40
N LYS A 89 -23.86 -24.32 -3.93
CA LYS A 89 -24.09 -24.91 -2.62
C LYS A 89 -22.77 -25.26 -1.92
N TYR A 90 -22.60 -24.79 -0.69
CA TYR A 90 -21.50 -25.07 0.21
C TYR A 90 -21.99 -25.98 1.35
N SER A 91 -21.88 -27.30 1.19
CA SER A 91 -22.40 -28.26 2.18
C SER A 91 -23.90 -28.05 2.46
N THR A 92 -24.30 -27.50 3.61
CA THR A 92 -25.68 -27.17 3.97
C THR A 92 -26.11 -25.75 3.56
N LEU A 93 -25.16 -24.87 3.25
CA LEU A 93 -25.38 -23.47 2.91
C LEU A 93 -25.61 -23.30 1.41
N CYS A 94 -26.70 -22.69 1.00
CA CYS A 94 -26.94 -22.30 -0.39
C CYS A 94 -26.51 -20.85 -0.64
N ASP A 95 -26.00 -20.57 -1.84
CA ASP A 95 -25.84 -19.21 -2.35
C ASP A 95 -26.98 -18.91 -3.31
N CYS A 96 -27.81 -17.93 -2.96
CA CYS A 96 -29.03 -17.60 -3.66
C CYS A 96 -28.95 -16.23 -4.30
N ASN A 97 -29.48 -16.13 -5.52
CA ASN A 97 -29.66 -14.90 -6.28
C ASN A 97 -31.16 -14.56 -6.32
N LEU A 98 -31.53 -13.35 -5.90
CA LEU A 98 -32.91 -12.89 -5.82
C LEU A 98 -33.08 -11.63 -6.66
N ILE A 99 -34.15 -11.60 -7.45
CA ILE A 99 -34.57 -10.40 -8.20
C ILE A 99 -35.68 -9.71 -7.42
N ALA A 100 -35.40 -8.53 -6.89
CA ALA A 100 -36.29 -7.77 -6.04
C ALA A 100 -36.74 -6.46 -6.71
N LEU A 101 -38.02 -6.13 -6.58
CA LEU A 101 -38.60 -4.82 -6.91
C LEU A 101 -39.00 -4.10 -5.62
N GLY A 102 -38.78 -2.79 -5.59
CA GLY A 102 -39.16 -1.94 -4.46
C GLY A 102 -38.43 -0.61 -4.45
N ASP A 103 -38.88 0.31 -3.60
CA ASP A 103 -38.13 1.53 -3.30
C ASP A 103 -36.82 1.20 -2.57
N ILE A 104 -35.78 2.01 -2.77
CA ILE A 104 -34.47 1.78 -2.14
C ILE A 104 -34.55 1.74 -0.61
N ASN A 105 -35.43 2.55 0.00
CA ASN A 105 -35.58 2.59 1.46
C ASN A 105 -36.27 1.34 1.99
N GLU A 106 -37.25 0.81 1.25
CA GLU A 106 -37.92 -0.45 1.59
C GLU A 106 -36.94 -1.62 1.49
N VAL A 107 -36.17 -1.69 0.40
CA VAL A 107 -35.12 -2.70 0.22
C VAL A 107 -34.07 -2.62 1.32
N ARG A 108 -33.61 -1.41 1.68
CA ARG A 108 -32.65 -1.20 2.79
C ARG A 108 -33.21 -1.67 4.12
N LYS A 109 -34.44 -1.31 4.44
CA LYS A 109 -35.11 -1.75 5.67
C LYS A 109 -35.29 -3.27 5.70
N ALA A 110 -35.72 -3.87 4.59
CA ALA A 110 -35.91 -5.32 4.50
C ALA A 110 -34.59 -6.07 4.68
N ILE A 111 -33.52 -5.65 4.00
CA ILE A 111 -32.19 -6.26 4.13
C ILE A 111 -31.70 -6.21 5.57
N ARG A 112 -31.81 -5.05 6.25
CA ARG A 112 -31.41 -4.93 7.65
C ARG A 112 -32.14 -5.94 8.54
N ASN A 113 -33.47 -5.99 8.45
CA ASN A 113 -34.28 -6.88 9.28
C ASN A 113 -34.03 -8.37 8.96
N VAL A 114 -33.94 -8.72 7.68
CA VAL A 114 -33.65 -10.09 7.22
C VAL A 114 -32.28 -10.54 7.71
N ASN A 115 -31.28 -9.67 7.62
CA ASN A 115 -29.95 -9.94 8.14
C ASN A 115 -29.92 -10.10 9.66
N GLU A 116 -30.63 -9.27 10.41
CA GLU A 116 -30.78 -9.43 11.86
C GLU A 116 -31.40 -10.79 12.21
N ILE A 117 -32.47 -11.20 11.51
CA ILE A 117 -33.12 -12.49 11.73
C ILE A 117 -32.16 -13.66 11.44
N MET A 118 -31.42 -13.60 10.32
CA MET A 118 -30.53 -14.68 9.92
C MET A 118 -29.24 -14.76 10.76
N TRP A 119 -28.82 -13.66 11.39
CA TRP A 119 -27.52 -13.54 12.05
C TRP A 119 -27.57 -13.52 13.59
N ASN A 120 -28.67 -13.06 14.21
CA ASN A 120 -28.76 -12.87 15.66
C ASN A 120 -29.15 -14.14 16.46
N GLY A 121 -29.41 -15.26 15.80
CA GLY A 121 -29.68 -16.55 16.45
C GLY A 121 -28.43 -17.27 16.97
N LYS A 122 -28.61 -18.29 17.84
CA LYS A 122 -27.50 -19.20 18.24
C LYS A 122 -26.92 -19.96 17.04
N GLU A 123 -27.75 -20.24 16.05
CA GLU A 123 -27.39 -20.79 14.75
C GLU A 123 -27.44 -19.66 13.71
N LYS A 124 -26.31 -19.42 13.04
CA LYS A 124 -26.20 -18.40 11.99
C LYS A 124 -26.80 -18.96 10.69
N LYS A 125 -28.08 -18.68 10.45
CA LYS A 125 -28.84 -19.24 9.32
C LYS A 125 -28.48 -18.63 7.96
N GLY A 126 -27.84 -17.47 7.92
CA GLY A 126 -27.51 -16.85 6.64
C GLY A 126 -27.08 -15.39 6.73
N ARG A 127 -26.78 -14.80 5.58
CA ARG A 127 -26.40 -13.39 5.42
C ARG A 127 -26.63 -12.95 3.98
N VAL A 128 -27.32 -11.82 3.81
CA VAL A 128 -27.28 -11.03 2.57
C VAL A 128 -25.90 -10.38 2.48
N TYR A 129 -25.15 -10.70 1.45
CA TYR A 129 -23.77 -10.22 1.27
C TYR A 129 -23.59 -9.31 0.05
N SER A 130 -24.58 -9.28 -0.84
CA SER A 130 -24.61 -8.43 -2.03
C SER A 130 -26.02 -7.88 -2.21
N VAL A 131 -26.12 -6.58 -2.46
CA VAL A 131 -27.33 -5.95 -2.96
C VAL A 131 -26.90 -4.84 -3.91
N GLY A 132 -27.52 -4.72 -5.07
CA GLY A 132 -27.23 -3.61 -5.97
C GLY A 132 -28.08 -3.64 -7.23
N SER A 133 -28.16 -2.49 -7.91
CA SER A 133 -28.74 -2.40 -9.25
C SER A 133 -27.68 -2.68 -10.32
N SER A 134 -26.44 -2.24 -10.08
CA SER A 134 -25.31 -2.43 -11.00
C SER A 134 -24.27 -3.42 -10.48
N LEU A 135 -24.23 -3.68 -9.17
CA LEU A 135 -23.24 -4.52 -8.50
C LEU A 135 -23.65 -5.98 -8.40
N HIS A 136 -22.72 -6.88 -8.72
CA HIS A 136 -22.78 -8.31 -8.43
C HIS A 136 -21.51 -8.75 -7.71
N VAL A 137 -21.65 -9.32 -6.51
CA VAL A 137 -20.54 -9.97 -5.79
C VAL A 137 -20.59 -11.48 -6.01
N TYR A 138 -19.44 -12.10 -6.20
CA TYR A 138 -19.22 -13.55 -6.28
C TYR A 138 -18.09 -13.89 -5.33
N LYS A 139 -18.36 -14.63 -4.26
CA LYS A 139 -17.34 -14.92 -3.24
C LYS A 139 -17.53 -16.30 -2.65
N GLY A 140 -16.42 -16.90 -2.23
CA GLY A 140 -16.40 -18.29 -1.79
C GLY A 140 -15.19 -18.61 -0.92
N VAL A 141 -15.14 -19.85 -0.45
CA VAL A 141 -13.93 -20.45 0.14
C VAL A 141 -13.16 -21.13 -1.01
N GLY A 142 -11.85 -20.89 -1.09
CA GLY A 142 -10.99 -21.33 -2.19
C GLY A 142 -10.03 -20.22 -2.65
N TYR A 143 -9.12 -20.56 -3.56
CA TYR A 143 -8.30 -19.59 -4.26
C TYR A 143 -9.10 -18.83 -5.33
N PRO A 144 -8.58 -17.71 -5.85
CA PRO A 144 -9.31 -16.92 -6.87
C PRO A 144 -9.78 -17.73 -8.07
N LYS A 145 -8.96 -18.67 -8.58
CA LYS A 145 -9.35 -19.55 -9.70
C LYS A 145 -10.50 -20.50 -9.35
N ASP A 146 -10.49 -21.09 -8.16
CA ASP A 146 -11.54 -22.01 -7.72
C ASP A 146 -12.89 -21.29 -7.66
N VAL A 147 -12.91 -20.08 -7.08
CA VAL A 147 -14.11 -19.25 -6.99
C VAL A 147 -14.52 -18.74 -8.38
N ALA A 148 -13.56 -18.39 -9.24
CA ALA A 148 -13.85 -17.95 -10.60
C ALA A 148 -14.52 -19.05 -11.44
N GLU A 149 -14.05 -20.29 -11.34
CA GLU A 149 -14.63 -21.45 -12.01
C GLU A 149 -16.04 -21.73 -11.48
N GLN A 150 -16.22 -21.74 -10.15
CA GLN A 150 -17.50 -21.99 -9.49
C GLN A 150 -18.62 -21.04 -9.97
N TYR A 151 -18.29 -19.77 -10.20
CA TYR A 151 -19.25 -18.74 -10.63
C TYR A 151 -19.13 -18.36 -12.11
N ARG A 152 -18.31 -19.08 -12.90
CA ARG A 152 -18.03 -18.80 -14.32
C ARG A 152 -17.63 -17.33 -14.58
N VAL A 153 -16.83 -16.76 -13.67
CA VAL A 153 -16.41 -15.35 -13.70
C VAL A 153 -15.70 -15.00 -15.00
N GLU A 154 -14.95 -15.94 -15.58
CA GLU A 154 -14.19 -15.73 -16.81
C GLU A 154 -15.06 -15.39 -18.04
N GLU A 155 -16.34 -15.75 -18.00
CA GLU A 155 -17.32 -15.49 -19.06
C GLU A 155 -18.02 -14.13 -18.91
N LEU A 156 -17.85 -13.47 -17.76
CA LEU A 156 -18.50 -12.21 -17.46
C LEU A 156 -17.69 -11.02 -18.00
N GLU A 157 -18.37 -9.90 -18.18
CA GLU A 157 -17.75 -8.60 -18.47
C GLU A 157 -18.40 -7.48 -17.65
N GLY A 158 -17.64 -6.42 -17.37
CA GLY A 158 -18.12 -5.31 -16.55
C GLY A 158 -17.38 -3.99 -16.81
N ASP A 159 -17.95 -2.91 -16.29
CA ASP A 159 -17.37 -1.57 -16.37
C ASP A 159 -16.27 -1.36 -15.32
N LEU A 160 -16.46 -1.95 -14.14
CA LEU A 160 -15.52 -1.96 -13.02
C LEU A 160 -15.48 -3.34 -12.39
N TRP A 161 -14.29 -3.80 -12.04
CA TRP A 161 -14.08 -5.00 -11.24
C TRP A 161 -13.27 -4.71 -10.00
N LEU A 162 -13.59 -5.42 -8.91
CA LEU A 162 -12.70 -5.63 -7.77
C LEU A 162 -12.48 -7.13 -7.60
N ALA A 163 -11.28 -7.53 -7.18
CA ALA A 163 -10.96 -8.91 -6.85
C ALA A 163 -10.09 -8.99 -5.60
N HIS A 164 -10.17 -10.12 -4.91
CA HIS A 164 -9.46 -10.33 -3.65
C HIS A 164 -9.05 -11.78 -3.45
N THR A 165 -7.87 -11.98 -2.86
CA THR A 165 -7.42 -13.25 -2.27
C THR A 165 -7.10 -13.02 -0.80
N ARG A 166 -7.61 -13.89 0.09
CA ARG A 166 -7.66 -13.66 1.53
C ARG A 166 -6.62 -14.46 2.29
N GLN A 167 -6.00 -13.82 3.29
CA GLN A 167 -5.40 -14.52 4.43
C GLN A 167 -6.19 -14.19 5.70
N PRO A 168 -6.91 -15.14 6.32
CA PRO A 168 -7.67 -14.86 7.53
C PRO A 168 -6.73 -14.53 8.70
N THR A 169 -6.97 -13.38 9.35
CA THR A 169 -6.28 -12.97 10.57
C THR A 169 -7.22 -13.02 11.78
N ASN A 170 -8.43 -12.49 11.64
CA ASN A 170 -9.34 -12.23 12.77
C ASN A 170 -10.71 -12.91 12.67
N SER A 171 -10.98 -13.72 11.64
CA SER A 171 -12.27 -14.43 11.54
C SER A 171 -12.12 -15.85 10.98
N PRO A 172 -13.09 -16.75 11.25
CA PRO A 172 -13.04 -18.12 10.77
C PRO A 172 -12.98 -18.16 9.23
N GLY A 173 -12.12 -19.02 8.68
CA GLY A 173 -11.93 -19.20 7.24
C GLY A 173 -12.78 -20.31 6.61
N TYR A 174 -13.79 -20.80 7.33
CA TYR A 174 -14.52 -22.03 6.97
C TYR A 174 -15.81 -21.78 6.18
N TYR A 175 -16.36 -20.57 6.25
CA TYR A 175 -17.59 -20.20 5.55
C TYR A 175 -17.37 -18.96 4.66
N PRO A 176 -18.11 -18.85 3.53
CA PRO A 176 -17.92 -17.77 2.57
C PRO A 176 -18.41 -16.40 3.05
N PHE A 177 -19.11 -16.34 4.19
CA PHE A 177 -19.56 -15.08 4.81
C PHE A 177 -18.41 -14.07 4.99
N TRP A 178 -17.25 -14.57 5.39
CA TRP A 178 -16.05 -13.78 5.70
C TRP A 178 -15.11 -13.59 4.49
N SER A 179 -15.44 -14.17 3.34
CA SER A 179 -14.70 -13.90 2.11
C SER A 179 -15.02 -12.49 1.62
N HIS A 180 -14.03 -11.84 1.03
CA HIS A 180 -14.19 -10.59 0.30
C HIS A 180 -14.67 -10.88 -1.12
N PRO A 181 -15.22 -9.88 -1.84
CA PRO A 181 -15.52 -8.51 -1.40
C PRO A 181 -16.64 -8.40 -0.37
N PHE A 182 -16.65 -7.31 0.37
CA PHE A 182 -17.80 -6.86 1.16
C PHE A 182 -18.54 -5.77 0.41
N SER A 183 -19.85 -5.69 0.58
CA SER A 183 -20.65 -4.70 -0.13
C SER A 183 -21.81 -4.19 0.72
N SER A 184 -22.22 -2.97 0.41
CA SER A 184 -23.49 -2.39 0.87
C SER A 184 -24.06 -1.56 -0.27
N PHE A 185 -25.20 -1.98 -0.82
CA PHE A 185 -25.77 -1.41 -2.04
C PHE A 185 -24.72 -1.33 -3.17
N ASN A 186 -24.72 -0.24 -3.92
CA ASN A 186 -23.81 -0.02 -5.03
C ASN A 186 -22.39 0.36 -4.58
N VAL A 187 -21.96 -0.08 -3.40
CA VAL A 187 -20.59 0.03 -2.87
C VAL A 187 -20.03 -1.39 -2.69
N ALA A 188 -18.84 -1.64 -3.22
CA ALA A 188 -18.07 -2.85 -2.94
C ALA A 188 -16.67 -2.47 -2.48
N ILE A 189 -16.12 -3.23 -1.52
CA ILE A 189 -14.81 -2.98 -0.94
C ILE A 189 -14.01 -4.28 -0.87
N VAL A 190 -12.75 -4.16 -1.28
CA VAL A 190 -11.69 -5.13 -0.96
C VAL A 190 -10.62 -4.41 -0.14
N HIS A 191 -10.06 -5.11 0.84
CA HIS A 191 -9.18 -4.52 1.85
C HIS A 191 -8.06 -5.49 2.18
N ASN A 192 -6.85 -4.96 2.31
CA ASN A 192 -5.67 -5.66 2.78
C ASN A 192 -5.13 -4.92 4.00
N GLY A 193 -5.15 -5.56 5.17
CA GLY A 193 -4.82 -4.90 6.41
C GLY A 193 -5.55 -5.46 7.62
N ASP A 194 -5.44 -4.74 8.73
CA ASP A 194 -6.21 -4.94 9.95
C ASP A 194 -6.49 -3.56 10.56
N VAL A 195 -7.76 -3.17 10.57
CA VAL A 195 -8.18 -1.85 11.05
C VAL A 195 -8.34 -1.86 12.57
N SER A 196 -7.40 -1.25 13.29
CA SER A 196 -7.39 -1.23 14.76
C SER A 196 -8.51 -0.36 15.36
N SER A 197 -9.05 0.59 14.59
CA SER A 197 -10.18 1.42 14.97
C SER A 197 -11.54 0.70 14.90
N PHE A 198 -11.57 -0.60 14.58
CA PHE A 198 -12.78 -1.39 14.36
C PHE A 198 -13.89 -1.15 15.39
N GLY A 199 -13.56 -1.17 16.70
CA GLY A 199 -14.55 -0.95 17.75
C GLY A 199 -15.19 0.45 17.70
N ALA A 200 -14.40 1.50 17.51
CA ALA A 200 -14.91 2.86 17.37
C ALA A 200 -15.78 3.03 16.11
N ASN A 201 -15.39 2.36 15.02
CA ASN A 201 -16.12 2.36 13.76
C ASN A 201 -17.47 1.64 13.88
N VAL A 202 -17.53 0.51 14.59
CA VAL A 202 -18.79 -0.19 14.90
C VAL A 202 -19.69 0.68 15.75
N GLU A 203 -19.17 1.32 16.81
CA GLU A 203 -19.96 2.23 17.65
C GLU A 203 -20.54 3.42 16.87
N TYR A 204 -19.78 3.96 15.92
CA TYR A 204 -20.26 5.01 15.02
C TYR A 204 -21.48 4.56 14.21
N LEU A 205 -21.45 3.35 13.64
CA LEU A 205 -22.55 2.78 12.87
C LEU A 205 -23.73 2.36 13.76
N ASN A 206 -23.47 1.78 14.94
CA ASN A 206 -24.50 1.44 15.92
C ASN A 206 -25.31 2.68 16.33
N SER A 207 -24.63 3.82 16.58
CA SER A 207 -25.29 5.09 16.92
C SER A 207 -26.22 5.61 15.82
N ARG A 208 -26.08 5.10 14.59
CA ARG A 208 -26.92 5.40 13.41
C ARG A 208 -27.92 4.28 13.09
N GLY A 209 -28.03 3.27 13.95
CA GLY A 209 -29.03 2.19 13.84
C GLY A 209 -28.60 1.02 12.96
N LEU A 210 -27.31 0.86 12.67
CA LEU A 210 -26.73 -0.31 12.02
C LEU A 210 -26.07 -1.20 13.08
N ASN A 211 -26.73 -2.31 13.46
CA ASN A 211 -26.30 -3.14 14.59
C ASN A 211 -25.92 -4.59 14.20
N SER A 212 -26.05 -4.98 12.92
CA SER A 212 -25.86 -6.36 12.45
C SER A 212 -24.65 -6.49 11.54
N PHE A 213 -23.55 -7.01 12.09
CA PHE A 213 -22.27 -7.20 11.39
C PHE A 213 -21.79 -8.65 11.48
N VAL A 214 -21.09 -9.11 10.44
CA VAL A 214 -20.44 -10.43 10.43
C VAL A 214 -19.13 -10.48 11.24
N GLY A 215 -18.69 -9.32 11.74
CA GLY A 215 -17.54 -9.17 12.62
C GLY A 215 -16.21 -8.98 11.88
N THR A 216 -16.22 -8.25 10.77
CA THR A 216 -14.98 -7.92 10.01
C THR A 216 -14.88 -6.44 9.76
N ASP A 217 -13.68 -5.89 9.84
CA ASP A 217 -13.36 -4.50 9.50
C ASP A 217 -13.79 -4.08 8.09
N SER A 218 -13.67 -4.99 7.14
CA SER A 218 -13.90 -4.71 5.72
C SER A 218 -15.38 -4.52 5.39
N GLU A 219 -16.26 -5.21 6.13
CA GLU A 219 -17.71 -4.96 6.10
C GLU A 219 -18.03 -3.60 6.71
N VAL A 220 -17.46 -3.30 7.88
CA VAL A 220 -17.66 -2.02 8.56
C VAL A 220 -17.21 -0.85 7.68
N LEU A 221 -16.10 -1.01 6.95
CA LEU A 221 -15.61 -0.01 6.01
C LEU A 221 -16.62 0.25 4.87
N ALA A 222 -17.30 -0.78 4.36
CA ALA A 222 -18.32 -0.62 3.32
C ALA A 222 -19.51 0.20 3.83
N PHE A 223 -19.98 -0.09 5.05
CA PHE A 223 -21.04 0.67 5.70
C PHE A 223 -20.62 2.09 6.06
N LEU A 224 -19.40 2.31 6.55
CA LEU A 224 -18.88 3.64 6.83
C LEU A 224 -18.88 4.51 5.57
N PHE A 225 -18.37 3.98 4.45
CA PHE A 225 -18.36 4.73 3.20
C PHE A 225 -19.77 5.07 2.72
N GLU A 226 -20.70 4.10 2.73
CA GLU A 226 -22.11 4.36 2.37
C GLU A 226 -22.73 5.43 3.27
N GLU A 227 -22.53 5.34 4.58
CA GLU A 227 -23.10 6.27 5.56
C GLU A 227 -22.58 7.70 5.37
N LEU A 228 -21.27 7.86 5.18
CA LEU A 228 -20.67 9.18 4.93
C LEU A 228 -21.23 9.82 3.66
N ILE A 229 -21.45 9.04 2.60
CA ILE A 229 -22.09 9.54 1.37
C ILE A 229 -23.58 9.85 1.60
N ALA A 230 -24.29 9.04 2.38
CA ALA A 230 -25.70 9.26 2.71
C ALA A 230 -25.92 10.54 3.53
N GLU A 231 -24.94 10.96 4.34
CA GLU A 231 -24.94 12.26 5.04
C GLU A 231 -24.73 13.47 4.10
N GLY A 232 -24.48 13.24 2.81
CA GLY A 232 -24.34 14.28 1.78
C GLY A 232 -22.90 14.73 1.54
N LEU A 233 -21.90 14.04 2.10
CA LEU A 233 -20.50 14.32 1.83
C LEU A 233 -20.14 13.93 0.40
N THR A 234 -19.22 14.69 -0.20
CA THR A 234 -18.58 14.28 -1.45
C THR A 234 -17.67 13.08 -1.22
N ILE A 235 -17.37 12.33 -2.30
CA ILE A 235 -16.45 11.18 -2.25
C ILE A 235 -15.09 11.59 -1.67
N GLU A 236 -14.58 12.77 -2.04
CA GLU A 236 -13.29 13.23 -1.57
C GLU A 236 -13.31 13.58 -0.08
N GLU A 237 -14.38 14.18 0.43
CA GLU A 237 -14.56 14.45 1.86
C GLU A 237 -14.67 13.14 2.67
N ALA A 238 -15.48 12.19 2.20
CA ALA A 238 -15.64 10.89 2.84
C ALA A 238 -14.30 10.14 2.91
N VAL A 239 -13.55 10.10 1.80
CA VAL A 239 -12.23 9.48 1.75
C VAL A 239 -11.24 10.17 2.68
N LYS A 240 -11.19 11.52 2.70
CA LYS A 240 -10.33 12.29 3.61
C LYS A 240 -10.63 12.00 5.08
N ILE A 241 -11.89 11.80 5.44
CA ILE A 241 -12.28 11.37 6.80
C ILE A 241 -11.75 9.96 7.06
N LEU A 242 -12.02 9.00 6.17
CA LEU A 242 -11.63 7.60 6.36
C LEU A 242 -10.10 7.43 6.51
N ILE A 243 -9.29 8.12 5.71
CA ILE A 243 -7.82 7.98 5.78
C ILE A 243 -7.18 8.58 7.03
N ASN A 244 -7.94 9.34 7.84
CA ASN A 244 -7.49 9.90 9.12
C ASN A 244 -6.16 10.66 8.99
N PRO A 245 -6.10 11.79 8.26
CA PRO A 245 -4.86 12.45 7.94
C PRO A 245 -4.16 12.93 9.22
N SER A 246 -2.82 12.98 9.18
CA SER A 246 -2.04 13.35 10.35
C SER A 246 -2.36 14.77 10.80
N ARG A 247 -2.78 14.93 12.06
CA ARG A 247 -2.96 16.24 12.72
C ARG A 247 -1.67 17.09 12.76
N ARG A 248 -0.51 16.51 12.45
CA ARG A 248 0.79 17.23 12.37
C ARG A 248 0.97 17.98 11.05
N PHE A 249 0.44 17.44 9.95
CA PHE A 249 0.71 17.96 8.60
C PHE A 249 -0.55 18.38 7.85
N ASN A 250 -1.63 17.60 7.96
CA ASN A 250 -2.85 17.74 7.17
C ASN A 250 -4.09 17.58 8.06
N ALA A 251 -4.22 18.42 9.10
CA ALA A 251 -5.36 18.33 10.00
C ALA A 251 -6.68 18.65 9.28
N LEU A 252 -7.71 17.84 9.50
CA LEU A 252 -9.08 18.19 9.12
C LEU A 252 -9.54 19.42 9.91
N PRO A 253 -10.54 20.18 9.41
CA PRO A 253 -11.23 21.19 10.21
C PRO A 253 -11.69 20.61 11.55
N LYS A 254 -11.58 21.38 12.64
CA LYS A 254 -11.78 20.86 14.01
C LYS A 254 -13.17 20.27 14.24
N ASP A 255 -14.17 20.87 13.65
CA ASP A 255 -15.56 20.44 13.65
C ASP A 255 -15.74 19.10 12.93
N VAL A 256 -15.13 18.95 11.75
CA VAL A 256 -15.12 17.69 10.98
C VAL A 256 -14.35 16.60 11.75
N ASP A 257 -13.16 16.91 12.26
CA ASP A 257 -12.36 15.99 13.08
C ASP A 257 -13.18 15.49 14.29
N TYR A 258 -13.86 16.41 14.99
CA TYR A 258 -14.70 16.06 16.13
C TYR A 258 -15.90 15.21 15.76
N LEU A 259 -16.66 15.59 14.73
CA LEU A 259 -17.92 14.93 14.34
C LEU A 259 -17.66 13.51 13.81
N TYR A 260 -16.58 13.34 13.04
CA TYR A 260 -16.30 12.10 12.32
C TYR A 260 -15.16 11.26 12.91
N ARG A 261 -14.62 11.62 14.09
CA ARG A 261 -13.51 10.91 14.75
C ARG A 261 -13.69 9.39 14.84
N ASN A 262 -14.92 8.91 15.01
CA ASN A 262 -15.21 7.49 15.14
C ASN A 262 -15.43 6.79 13.77
N ALA A 263 -15.51 7.54 12.66
CA ALA A 263 -15.52 7.00 11.30
C ALA A 263 -14.10 6.88 10.70
N MET A 264 -13.13 7.59 11.30
CA MET A 264 -11.73 7.55 10.89
C MET A 264 -11.14 6.15 11.07
N LEU A 265 -10.33 5.71 10.11
CA LEU A 265 -9.64 4.43 10.17
C LEU A 265 -8.27 4.61 10.83
N ASP A 266 -7.82 3.58 11.54
CA ASP A 266 -6.44 3.50 12.04
C ASP A 266 -5.94 2.06 11.96
N GLY A 267 -4.62 1.90 12.02
CA GLY A 267 -3.94 0.62 11.79
C GLY A 267 -3.49 0.43 10.33
N PRO A 268 -2.83 -0.70 10.04
CA PRO A 268 -2.32 -1.00 8.70
C PRO A 268 -3.47 -1.32 7.75
N PHE A 269 -3.70 -0.50 6.72
CA PHE A 269 -4.71 -0.79 5.71
C PHE A 269 -4.39 -0.22 4.33
N THR A 270 -4.82 -0.95 3.31
CA THR A 270 -5.11 -0.43 1.98
C THR A 270 -6.46 -0.97 1.56
N ALA A 271 -7.35 -0.12 1.08
CA ALA A 271 -8.65 -0.53 0.60
C ALA A 271 -8.92 0.00 -0.81
N VAL A 272 -9.60 -0.81 -1.60
CA VAL A 272 -10.09 -0.46 -2.93
C VAL A 272 -11.60 -0.48 -2.89
N ILE A 273 -12.21 0.65 -3.26
CA ILE A 273 -13.65 0.88 -3.20
C ILE A 273 -14.14 1.07 -4.62
N GLY A 274 -15.14 0.27 -4.99
CA GLY A 274 -15.95 0.47 -6.17
C GLY A 274 -17.27 1.08 -5.75
N TYR A 275 -17.66 2.17 -6.40
CA TYR A 275 -18.88 2.88 -6.05
C TYR A 275 -19.61 3.37 -7.30
N ASP A 276 -20.87 2.94 -7.44
CA ASP A 276 -21.80 3.51 -8.42
C ASP A 276 -22.78 4.46 -7.72
N SER A 277 -22.61 5.75 -8.03
CA SER A 277 -23.44 6.84 -7.50
C SER A 277 -24.82 6.95 -8.16
N GLY A 278 -25.11 6.13 -9.17
CA GLY A 278 -26.28 6.23 -10.04
C GLY A 278 -26.09 7.20 -11.20
N ASP A 279 -25.22 8.20 -11.06
CA ASP A 279 -24.78 9.05 -12.17
C ASP A 279 -23.46 8.57 -12.78
N ASP A 280 -22.47 8.25 -11.95
CA ASP A 280 -21.10 7.92 -12.36
C ASP A 280 -20.52 6.77 -11.51
N LEU A 281 -19.48 6.13 -12.06
CA LEU A 281 -18.81 4.96 -11.48
C LEU A 281 -17.38 5.31 -11.08
N TYR A 282 -17.01 4.96 -9.85
CA TYR A 282 -15.75 5.34 -9.24
C TYR A 282 -14.92 4.13 -8.82
N LEU A 283 -13.63 4.19 -9.12
CA LEU A 283 -12.60 3.33 -8.55
C LEU A 283 -11.75 4.20 -7.61
N ILE A 284 -11.75 3.84 -6.34
CA ILE A 284 -11.10 4.60 -5.28
C ILE A 284 -10.11 3.69 -4.59
N ALA A 285 -8.93 4.21 -4.26
CA ALA A 285 -7.96 3.52 -3.42
C ALA A 285 -7.57 4.43 -2.26
N ILE A 286 -7.48 3.85 -1.06
CA ILE A 286 -7.06 4.56 0.15
C ILE A 286 -5.96 3.77 0.85
N ALA A 287 -4.98 4.47 1.42
CA ALA A 287 -3.89 3.89 2.18
C ALA A 287 -3.75 4.56 3.55
N ASP A 288 -3.36 3.77 4.55
CA ASP A 288 -3.10 4.28 5.89
C ASP A 288 -1.92 5.28 5.92
N ARG A 289 -1.86 6.12 6.97
CA ARG A 289 -0.85 7.17 7.14
C ARG A 289 0.59 6.68 7.11
N SER A 290 0.82 5.45 7.55
CA SER A 290 2.14 4.85 7.63
C SER A 290 2.42 3.94 6.44
N LYS A 291 1.44 3.75 5.53
CA LYS A 291 1.49 2.89 4.35
C LYS A 291 2.12 1.54 4.67
N PHE A 292 1.52 0.82 5.61
CA PHE A 292 1.99 -0.51 6.01
C PHE A 292 1.61 -1.62 5.02
N ARG A 293 0.79 -1.27 4.03
CA ARG A 293 0.32 -2.15 2.98
C ARG A 293 0.56 -1.47 1.62
N PRO A 294 1.03 -2.23 0.62
CA PRO A 294 1.32 -1.66 -0.68
C PRO A 294 0.03 -1.27 -1.41
N ALA A 295 0.10 -0.17 -2.14
CA ALA A 295 -0.97 0.35 -2.97
C ALA A 295 -0.37 0.86 -4.28
N ILE A 296 -0.49 0.04 -5.33
CA ILE A 296 0.02 0.31 -6.67
C ILE A 296 -1.12 0.84 -7.51
N ILE A 297 -0.89 1.96 -8.18
CA ILE A 297 -1.84 2.57 -9.12
C ILE A 297 -1.25 2.46 -10.52
N GLY A 298 -2.10 2.26 -11.51
CA GLY A 298 -1.67 2.32 -12.89
C GLY A 298 -2.74 2.80 -13.86
N GLU A 299 -2.31 3.16 -15.05
CA GLU A 299 -3.20 3.41 -16.18
C GLU A 299 -2.55 3.02 -17.50
N ASP A 300 -3.39 2.67 -18.47
CA ASP A 300 -3.02 2.54 -19.87
C ASP A 300 -4.05 3.24 -20.77
N GLU A 301 -4.07 2.95 -22.06
CA GLU A 301 -5.01 3.56 -23.01
C GLU A 301 -6.48 3.20 -22.71
N SER A 302 -6.73 2.06 -22.07
CA SER A 302 -8.06 1.48 -21.90
C SER A 302 -8.58 1.52 -20.46
N TYR A 303 -7.73 1.40 -19.45
CA TYR A 303 -8.13 1.14 -18.07
C TYR A 303 -7.34 1.94 -17.04
N TYR A 304 -7.97 2.13 -15.87
CA TYR A 304 -7.35 2.53 -14.60
C TYR A 304 -7.24 1.31 -13.70
N TYR A 305 -6.14 1.22 -12.94
CA TYR A 305 -5.82 0.05 -12.12
C TYR A 305 -5.46 0.46 -10.69
N VAL A 306 -5.83 -0.42 -9.75
CA VAL A 306 -5.35 -0.43 -8.37
C VAL A 306 -4.97 -1.86 -8.04
N ALA A 307 -3.79 -2.08 -7.46
CA ALA A 307 -3.29 -3.41 -7.16
C ALA A 307 -2.46 -3.44 -5.88
N SER A 308 -2.34 -4.61 -5.27
CA SER A 308 -1.41 -4.84 -4.18
C SER A 308 0.03 -4.96 -4.66
N GLU A 309 0.24 -5.45 -5.87
CA GLU A 309 1.56 -5.58 -6.49
C GLU A 309 1.53 -5.22 -7.98
N GLU A 310 2.67 -4.75 -8.51
CA GLU A 310 2.77 -4.29 -9.90
C GLU A 310 2.58 -5.42 -10.93
N ASN A 311 2.94 -6.66 -10.58
CA ASN A 311 2.77 -7.82 -11.45
C ASN A 311 1.30 -8.10 -11.82
N GLU A 312 0.33 -7.75 -10.97
CA GLU A 312 -1.11 -7.87 -11.27
C GLU A 312 -1.50 -6.98 -12.46
N ILE A 313 -1.00 -5.74 -12.49
CA ILE A 313 -1.25 -4.78 -13.57
C ILE A 313 -0.50 -5.19 -14.84
N ARG A 314 0.78 -5.55 -14.70
CA ARG A 314 1.64 -5.93 -15.83
C ARG A 314 1.19 -7.21 -16.54
N GLU A 315 0.50 -8.11 -15.85
CA GLU A 315 -0.14 -9.29 -16.43
C GLU A 315 -1.18 -8.94 -17.50
N ILE A 316 -1.90 -7.83 -17.30
CA ILE A 316 -2.90 -7.31 -18.25
C ILE A 316 -2.25 -6.35 -19.24
N SER A 317 -1.42 -5.44 -18.73
CA SER A 317 -0.87 -4.32 -19.50
C SER A 317 0.63 -4.15 -19.20
N PRO A 318 1.50 -4.86 -19.94
CA PRO A 318 2.96 -4.80 -19.73
C PRO A 318 3.54 -3.39 -19.84
N LYS A 319 2.88 -2.50 -20.59
CA LYS A 319 3.32 -1.12 -20.84
C LYS A 319 2.58 -0.06 -20.02
N ALA A 320 1.72 -0.45 -19.06
CA ALA A 320 1.01 0.50 -18.22
C ALA A 320 1.96 1.50 -17.54
N LYS A 321 1.52 2.74 -17.39
CA LYS A 321 2.17 3.70 -16.50
C LYS A 321 1.80 3.30 -15.07
N ILE A 322 2.78 3.24 -14.17
CA ILE A 322 2.60 2.76 -12.80
C ILE A 322 3.24 3.73 -11.81
N TRP A 323 2.57 3.95 -10.69
CA TRP A 323 3.09 4.69 -9.54
C TRP A 323 2.52 4.09 -8.25
N THR A 324 3.04 4.51 -7.10
CA THR A 324 2.52 4.09 -5.78
C THR A 324 1.69 5.20 -5.15
N LEU A 325 0.76 4.89 -4.26
CA LEU A 325 0.21 5.93 -3.38
C LEU A 325 1.27 6.43 -2.40
N LYS A 326 1.19 7.71 -2.05
CA LYS A 326 1.93 8.28 -0.92
C LYS A 326 1.32 7.80 0.41
N PRO A 327 2.08 7.69 1.50
CA PRO A 327 1.50 7.42 2.82
C PRO A 327 0.40 8.41 3.20
N GLY A 328 -0.72 7.88 3.72
CA GLY A 328 -1.91 8.67 4.08
C GLY A 328 -2.57 9.38 2.91
N SER A 329 -2.51 8.81 1.71
CA SER A 329 -3.06 9.39 0.49
C SER A 329 -4.15 8.51 -0.14
N TYR A 330 -4.79 9.03 -1.18
CA TYR A 330 -5.89 8.37 -1.88
C TYR A 330 -5.87 8.64 -3.37
N PHE A 331 -6.36 7.66 -4.14
CA PHE A 331 -6.60 7.75 -5.58
C PHE A 331 -8.10 7.71 -5.85
N ILE A 332 -8.57 8.49 -6.82
CA ILE A 332 -9.96 8.47 -7.29
C ILE A 332 -9.94 8.58 -8.82
N ALA A 333 -10.51 7.57 -9.48
CA ALA A 333 -10.86 7.62 -10.90
C ALA A 333 -12.37 7.52 -11.08
N SER A 334 -12.89 8.33 -11.98
CA SER A 334 -14.28 8.37 -12.43
C SER A 334 -14.36 7.85 -13.87
N TYR A 335 -15.37 7.04 -14.15
CA TYR A 335 -15.66 6.57 -15.50
C TYR A 335 -15.91 7.73 -16.46
N LYS A 336 -16.67 8.76 -16.05
CA LYS A 336 -16.99 9.92 -16.90
C LYS A 336 -15.90 10.98 -16.97
N LYS A 337 -15.23 11.26 -15.84
CA LYS A 337 -14.33 12.43 -15.65
C LYS A 337 -12.85 12.07 -15.70
N GLY A 338 -12.50 10.78 -15.69
CA GLY A 338 -11.12 10.32 -15.60
C GLY A 338 -10.57 10.42 -14.17
N ILE A 339 -9.25 10.60 -14.04
CA ILE A 339 -8.61 10.67 -12.72
C ILE A 339 -8.93 12.02 -12.06
N ILE A 340 -9.52 11.94 -10.86
CA ILE A 340 -9.83 13.10 -10.01
C ILE A 340 -8.69 13.35 -9.02
N SER A 341 -8.15 12.29 -8.42
CA SER A 341 -6.97 12.35 -7.54
C SER A 341 -5.99 11.26 -7.91
N TYR A 342 -4.72 11.64 -8.12
CA TYR A 342 -3.63 10.70 -8.40
C TYR A 342 -2.99 10.11 -7.14
N GLY A 343 -3.27 10.68 -5.97
CA GLY A 343 -2.61 10.34 -4.71
C GLY A 343 -1.15 10.84 -4.57
N ARG A 344 -0.64 11.56 -5.57
CA ARG A 344 0.67 12.23 -5.62
C ARG A 344 0.60 13.50 -6.46
N GLY A 345 1.57 14.41 -6.28
CA GLY A 345 1.71 15.59 -7.12
C GLY A 345 2.18 15.25 -8.54
N ASN A 346 1.85 16.13 -9.50
CA ASN A 346 2.16 15.91 -10.93
C ASN A 346 3.66 15.77 -11.21
N ASP A 347 4.53 16.48 -10.48
CA ASP A 347 5.97 16.37 -10.67
C ASP A 347 6.54 15.08 -10.09
N GLU A 348 5.97 14.56 -9.00
CA GLU A 348 6.31 13.23 -8.47
C GLU A 348 5.90 12.13 -9.46
N LEU A 349 4.75 12.26 -10.13
CA LEU A 349 4.29 11.26 -11.11
C LEU A 349 5.21 11.12 -12.33
N LYS A 350 6.04 12.14 -12.62
CA LYS A 350 7.00 12.12 -13.74
C LYS A 350 8.31 11.41 -13.38
N THR A 351 8.57 11.18 -12.09
CA THR A 351 9.82 10.54 -11.65
C THR A 351 9.75 9.02 -11.68
N PHE A 352 8.56 8.42 -11.72
CA PHE A 352 8.39 6.97 -11.78
C PHE A 352 8.95 6.39 -13.08
N SER A 353 9.63 5.26 -12.94
CA SER A 353 10.38 4.64 -14.01
C SER A 353 9.47 4.17 -15.16
N PRO A 354 9.96 4.18 -16.41
CA PRO A 354 9.23 3.62 -17.54
C PRO A 354 9.01 2.11 -17.38
N PRO A 355 8.15 1.48 -18.21
CA PRO A 355 7.94 0.05 -18.19
C PRO A 355 9.26 -0.74 -18.26
N PRO A 356 9.38 -1.85 -17.51
CA PRO A 356 10.61 -2.64 -17.43
C PRO A 356 10.89 -3.37 -18.75
N ILE A 357 12.16 -3.74 -18.94
CA ILE A 357 12.55 -4.63 -20.02
C ILE A 357 12.25 -6.06 -19.56
N MET A 358 11.33 -6.75 -20.24
CA MET A 358 10.90 -8.09 -19.85
C MET A 358 11.79 -9.19 -20.45
N VAL A 359 12.27 -9.03 -21.68
CA VAL A 359 12.98 -10.08 -22.41
C VAL A 359 14.26 -9.52 -23.02
N PRO A 360 15.43 -10.02 -22.62
CA PRO A 360 16.71 -9.72 -23.28
C PRO A 360 16.94 -10.61 -24.51
N GLU A 361 17.95 -10.28 -25.32
CA GLU A 361 18.35 -11.08 -26.48
C GLU A 361 18.79 -12.51 -26.12
N LYS A 362 19.47 -12.66 -24.98
CA LYS A 362 19.95 -13.95 -24.47
C LYS A 362 19.60 -14.08 -22.99
N TYR A 363 19.05 -15.23 -22.62
CA TYR A 363 18.73 -15.57 -21.24
C TYR A 363 18.93 -17.06 -21.00
N ASP A 364 19.10 -17.42 -19.73
CA ASP A 364 19.28 -18.79 -19.27
C ASP A 364 17.99 -19.41 -18.76
N ILE A 365 17.14 -18.58 -18.14
CA ILE A 365 15.87 -18.99 -17.54
C ILE A 365 14.77 -18.05 -18.04
N ASN A 366 13.65 -18.62 -18.49
CA ASN A 366 12.41 -17.87 -18.71
C ASN A 366 11.48 -18.08 -17.51
N ALA A 367 11.23 -17.02 -16.74
CA ALA A 367 10.47 -17.11 -15.50
C ALA A 367 8.94 -17.14 -15.69
N TYR A 368 8.41 -16.89 -16.90
CA TYR A 368 6.98 -16.61 -17.10
C TYR A 368 6.00 -17.69 -16.56
N ASN A 369 6.39 -18.97 -16.67
CA ASN A 369 5.54 -20.13 -16.33
C ASN A 369 6.04 -20.93 -15.12
N ILE A 370 7.06 -20.46 -14.40
CA ILE A 370 7.60 -21.16 -13.24
C ILE A 370 7.26 -20.42 -11.95
N GLY A 371 7.18 -21.15 -10.84
CA GLY A 371 6.95 -20.53 -9.53
C GLY A 371 8.22 -19.89 -8.97
N TYR A 372 8.08 -18.97 -8.01
CA TYR A 372 9.24 -18.34 -7.36
C TYR A 372 10.22 -19.32 -6.69
N LYS A 373 9.72 -20.42 -6.09
CA LYS A 373 10.57 -21.48 -5.51
C LYS A 373 11.38 -22.21 -6.57
N GLU A 374 10.74 -22.52 -7.69
CA GLU A 374 11.37 -23.19 -8.83
C GLU A 374 12.41 -22.29 -9.49
N LEU A 375 12.11 -21.01 -9.68
CA LEU A 375 13.09 -20.04 -10.17
C LEU A 375 14.34 -19.97 -9.28
N ASN A 376 14.15 -19.89 -7.96
CA ASN A 376 15.27 -19.90 -7.02
C ASN A 376 16.11 -21.18 -7.08
N TYR A 377 15.47 -22.33 -7.29
CA TYR A 377 16.15 -23.60 -7.46
C TYR A 377 16.94 -23.65 -8.77
N GLU A 378 16.38 -23.21 -9.89
CA GLU A 378 17.08 -23.22 -11.17
C GLU A 378 18.27 -22.26 -11.21
N ILE A 379 18.16 -21.08 -10.57
CA ILE A 379 19.30 -20.17 -10.37
C ILE A 379 20.43 -20.87 -9.59
N LEU A 380 20.09 -21.47 -8.44
CA LEU A 380 21.06 -22.18 -7.60
C LEU A 380 21.74 -23.32 -8.36
N LYS A 381 20.96 -24.13 -9.08
CA LYS A 381 21.45 -25.27 -9.86
C LYS A 381 22.43 -24.85 -10.96
N LEU A 382 22.19 -23.73 -11.64
CA LEU A 382 23.14 -23.19 -12.61
C LEU A 382 24.42 -22.69 -11.93
N ALA A 383 24.30 -22.07 -10.77
CA ALA A 383 25.44 -21.61 -9.98
C ALA A 383 26.31 -22.77 -9.48
N GLU A 384 25.69 -23.86 -8.99
CA GLU A 384 26.39 -25.09 -8.56
C GLU A 384 27.10 -25.79 -9.72
N LYS A 385 26.60 -25.64 -10.96
CA LYS A 385 27.28 -26.07 -12.18
C LYS A 385 28.45 -25.16 -12.60
N GLY A 386 28.79 -24.17 -11.78
CA GLY A 386 29.93 -23.28 -11.99
C GLY A 386 29.63 -22.05 -12.83
N LYS A 387 28.37 -21.81 -13.21
CA LYS A 387 28.00 -20.60 -13.95
C LYS A 387 28.14 -19.37 -13.06
N ARG A 388 28.83 -18.34 -13.55
CA ARG A 388 29.13 -17.10 -12.80
C ARG A 388 28.25 -15.91 -13.16
N GLU A 389 27.53 -16.00 -14.26
CA GLU A 389 26.55 -15.00 -14.68
C GLU A 389 25.29 -15.71 -15.16
N ILE A 390 24.14 -15.40 -14.56
CA ILE A 390 22.84 -16.00 -14.87
C ILE A 390 21.87 -14.90 -15.28
N THR A 391 21.24 -15.06 -16.43
CA THR A 391 20.24 -14.11 -16.94
C THR A 391 18.84 -14.71 -16.93
N VAL A 392 17.90 -14.03 -16.29
CA VAL A 392 16.50 -14.45 -16.14
C VAL A 392 15.58 -13.46 -16.85
N ALA A 393 14.81 -13.96 -17.81
CA ALA A 393 13.80 -13.21 -18.53
C ALA A 393 12.41 -13.36 -17.88
N ASN A 394 11.51 -12.42 -18.17
CA ASN A 394 10.10 -12.43 -17.77
C ASN A 394 9.86 -12.60 -16.27
N VAL A 395 10.69 -11.97 -15.44
CA VAL A 395 10.45 -11.95 -14.00
C VAL A 395 9.20 -11.12 -13.74
N LEU A 396 8.18 -11.74 -13.15
CA LEU A 396 6.88 -11.10 -12.92
C LEU A 396 6.34 -11.40 -11.51
N GLY A 397 6.91 -10.74 -10.50
CA GLY A 397 6.53 -10.88 -9.09
C GLY A 397 7.12 -12.10 -8.39
N HIS A 398 8.22 -12.66 -8.89
CA HIS A 398 8.90 -13.79 -8.25
C HIS A 398 9.63 -13.32 -7.00
N ARG A 399 9.32 -13.96 -5.87
CA ARG A 399 9.80 -13.58 -4.54
C ARG A 399 11.08 -14.32 -4.13
N TYR A 400 11.75 -13.79 -3.12
CA TYR A 400 12.87 -14.42 -2.43
C TYR A 400 14.07 -14.74 -3.33
N ILE A 401 14.18 -14.08 -4.49
CA ILE A 401 15.23 -14.38 -5.47
C ILE A 401 16.60 -14.20 -4.79
N GLY A 402 17.37 -15.28 -4.76
CA GLY A 402 18.75 -15.30 -4.24
C GLY A 402 18.89 -15.60 -2.75
N ILE A 403 17.80 -15.76 -1.99
CA ILE A 403 17.85 -15.98 -0.53
C ILE A 403 18.54 -17.30 -0.15
N ASN A 404 18.54 -18.29 -1.05
CA ASN A 404 19.11 -19.61 -0.83
C ASN A 404 20.62 -19.69 -1.12
N LEU A 405 21.21 -18.66 -1.75
CA LEU A 405 22.61 -18.68 -2.19
C LEU A 405 23.62 -18.66 -1.03
N PRO A 406 23.45 -17.81 0.01
CA PRO A 406 24.39 -17.79 1.14
C PRO A 406 24.45 -19.12 1.89
N ALA A 407 23.30 -19.75 2.12
CA ALA A 407 23.20 -21.07 2.77
C ALA A 407 23.92 -22.20 1.98
N LYS A 408 24.23 -21.96 0.70
CA LYS A 408 24.98 -22.86 -0.18
C LYS A 408 26.41 -22.37 -0.45
N ASN A 409 26.87 -21.35 0.27
CA ASN A 409 28.18 -20.72 0.09
C ASN A 409 28.42 -20.20 -1.34
N ILE A 410 27.35 -19.86 -2.07
CA ILE A 410 27.46 -19.27 -3.41
C ILE A 410 27.73 -17.77 -3.26
N ASN A 411 28.90 -17.36 -3.74
CA ASN A 411 29.38 -15.98 -3.75
C ASN A 411 29.96 -15.63 -5.13
N ASN A 412 30.09 -14.33 -5.41
CA ASN A 412 30.60 -13.78 -6.68
C ASN A 412 29.79 -14.27 -7.91
N LEU A 413 28.49 -14.48 -7.73
CA LEU A 413 27.54 -14.76 -8.82
C LEU A 413 26.90 -13.44 -9.26
N ARG A 414 26.87 -13.18 -10.57
CA ARG A 414 26.07 -12.11 -11.18
C ARG A 414 24.73 -12.65 -11.63
N ILE A 415 23.65 -11.99 -11.23
CA ILE A 415 22.27 -12.34 -11.60
C ILE A 415 21.63 -11.14 -12.29
N ASN A 416 21.32 -11.30 -13.57
CA ASN A 416 20.61 -10.30 -14.37
C ASN A 416 19.12 -10.65 -14.41
N LEU A 417 18.26 -9.79 -13.87
CA LEU A 417 16.82 -10.01 -13.75
C LEU A 417 16.08 -9.01 -14.64
N TYR A 418 15.32 -9.50 -15.62
CA TYR A 418 14.54 -8.69 -16.54
C TYR A 418 13.05 -8.78 -16.20
N GLY A 419 12.46 -7.64 -15.81
CA GLY A 419 11.05 -7.51 -15.47
C GLY A 419 10.81 -6.90 -14.09
N VAL A 420 9.71 -7.31 -13.44
CA VAL A 420 9.31 -6.87 -12.10
C VAL A 420 9.63 -7.96 -11.10
N VAL A 421 10.57 -7.70 -10.20
CA VAL A 421 11.03 -8.64 -9.18
C VAL A 421 10.14 -8.51 -7.94
N GLY A 422 9.70 -9.66 -7.40
CA GLY A 422 8.83 -9.71 -6.21
C GLY A 422 9.59 -9.52 -4.90
N ASN A 423 8.85 -9.61 -3.78
CA ASN A 423 9.34 -9.25 -2.46
C ASN A 423 10.57 -10.05 -2.03
N ALA A 424 11.36 -9.49 -1.10
CA ALA A 424 12.46 -10.18 -0.44
C ALA A 424 13.59 -10.65 -1.36
N MET A 425 13.81 -9.95 -2.47
CA MET A 425 14.96 -10.23 -3.35
C MET A 425 16.28 -9.79 -2.69
N ALA A 426 17.31 -10.62 -2.83
CA ALA A 426 18.66 -10.42 -2.28
C ALA A 426 18.69 -10.24 -0.75
N ASN A 427 17.67 -10.69 -0.04
CA ASN A 427 17.71 -10.76 1.42
C ASN A 427 18.82 -11.73 1.84
N LEU A 428 19.52 -11.41 2.93
CA LEU A 428 20.66 -12.16 3.46
C LEU A 428 21.87 -12.25 2.52
N ASN A 429 21.91 -11.52 1.40
CA ASN A 429 23.02 -11.60 0.46
C ASN A 429 24.36 -11.22 1.11
N GLU A 430 25.40 -12.01 0.86
CA GLU A 430 26.73 -11.81 1.46
C GLU A 430 27.79 -11.38 0.44
N GLY A 431 27.61 -11.69 -0.85
CA GLY A 431 28.67 -11.49 -1.84
C GLY A 431 28.27 -11.66 -3.30
N ASN A 432 26.97 -11.74 -3.61
CA ASN A 432 26.50 -11.84 -5.00
C ASN A 432 26.08 -10.46 -5.53
N GLU A 433 26.04 -10.34 -6.86
CA GLU A 433 25.62 -9.14 -7.56
C GLU A 433 24.29 -9.35 -8.28
N PHE A 434 23.32 -8.46 -8.05
CA PHE A 434 22.02 -8.49 -8.70
C PHE A 434 21.83 -7.24 -9.54
N TYR A 435 21.43 -7.40 -10.81
CA TYR A 435 21.11 -6.31 -11.72
C TYR A 435 19.67 -6.48 -12.19
N VAL A 436 18.80 -5.54 -11.81
CA VAL A 436 17.36 -5.59 -12.13
C VAL A 436 17.03 -4.56 -13.20
N TYR A 437 16.74 -5.04 -14.40
CA TYR A 437 16.31 -4.23 -15.55
C TYR A 437 14.80 -3.94 -15.48
N GLY A 438 14.39 -3.35 -14.37
CA GLY A 438 13.00 -3.06 -14.03
C GLY A 438 12.83 -2.68 -12.56
N ASN A 439 11.65 -2.95 -12.02
CA ASN A 439 11.29 -2.57 -10.65
C ASN A 439 11.44 -3.73 -9.67
N VAL A 440 11.67 -3.43 -8.40
CA VAL A 440 11.62 -4.39 -7.30
C VAL A 440 10.48 -4.02 -6.34
N THR A 441 9.72 -5.01 -5.87
CA THR A 441 8.68 -4.80 -4.85
C THR A 441 9.27 -4.76 -3.44
N ASP A 442 8.41 -4.79 -2.43
CA ASP A 442 8.77 -4.46 -1.04
C ASP A 442 9.84 -5.39 -0.44
N ASP A 443 10.52 -4.89 0.59
CA ASP A 443 11.46 -5.66 1.43
C ASP A 443 12.65 -6.22 0.65
N CYS A 444 13.12 -5.52 -0.38
CA CYS A 444 14.33 -5.89 -1.10
C CYS A 444 15.59 -5.59 -0.28
N CYS A 445 16.53 -6.53 -0.26
CA CYS A 445 17.83 -6.43 0.42
C CYS A 445 17.76 -6.39 1.96
N ASP A 446 16.78 -7.06 2.58
CA ASP A 446 16.75 -7.19 4.04
C ASP A 446 17.96 -7.97 4.55
N THR A 447 18.60 -7.46 5.61
CA THR A 447 19.72 -8.13 6.29
C THR A 447 20.87 -8.46 5.34
N MET A 448 21.09 -7.66 4.29
CA MET A 448 22.22 -7.85 3.37
C MET A 448 23.56 -7.53 4.08
N HIS A 449 24.52 -8.46 3.98
CA HIS A 449 25.83 -8.44 4.64
C HIS A 449 27.01 -8.28 3.68
N GLY A 450 26.74 -8.12 2.38
CA GLY A 450 27.74 -7.79 1.36
C GLY A 450 27.19 -8.00 -0.05
N GLY A 451 28.06 -7.84 -1.06
CA GLY A 451 27.66 -7.87 -2.47
C GLY A 451 27.10 -6.53 -2.96
N LYS A 452 26.42 -6.57 -4.11
CA LYS A 452 25.88 -5.39 -4.79
C LYS A 452 24.50 -5.64 -5.37
N VAL A 453 23.60 -4.68 -5.26
CA VAL A 453 22.29 -4.71 -5.94
C VAL A 453 22.09 -3.43 -6.73
N VAL A 454 21.81 -3.54 -8.01
CA VAL A 454 21.59 -2.44 -8.95
C VAL A 454 20.17 -2.57 -9.52
N ILE A 455 19.35 -1.53 -9.33
CA ILE A 455 17.96 -1.47 -9.76
C ILE A 455 17.82 -0.33 -10.76
N TYR A 456 17.56 -0.66 -12.03
CA TYR A 456 17.42 0.32 -13.12
C TYR A 456 16.05 1.01 -13.13
N GLY A 457 15.06 0.47 -12.44
CA GLY A 457 13.76 1.09 -12.22
C GLY A 457 13.61 1.63 -10.80
N ASP A 458 12.42 1.44 -10.25
CA ASP A 458 12.05 1.86 -8.90
C ASP A 458 12.12 0.70 -7.90
N ALA A 459 12.41 1.03 -6.64
CA ALA A 459 12.21 0.17 -5.49
C ALA A 459 10.94 0.56 -4.73
N ARG A 460 10.20 -0.43 -4.22
CA ARG A 460 9.01 -0.18 -3.39
C ARG A 460 9.39 -0.07 -1.91
N ASP A 461 8.45 -0.34 -1.01
CA ASP A 461 8.58 0.01 0.40
C ASP A 461 9.60 -0.92 1.10
N VAL A 462 10.21 -0.44 2.18
CA VAL A 462 11.10 -1.23 3.06
C VAL A 462 12.38 -1.73 2.37
N LEU A 463 12.87 -1.02 1.34
CA LEU A 463 14.18 -1.29 0.74
C LEU A 463 15.29 -1.20 1.79
N ALA A 464 16.23 -2.14 1.76
CA ALA A 464 17.44 -2.16 2.60
C ALA A 464 17.16 -2.19 4.11
N GLN A 465 16.10 -2.89 4.52
CA GLN A 465 15.85 -3.17 5.93
C GLN A 465 17.05 -3.86 6.57
N THR A 466 17.44 -3.41 7.75
CA THR A 466 18.55 -3.96 8.54
C THR A 466 19.88 -4.12 7.78
N PHE A 467 20.07 -3.41 6.68
CA PHE A 467 21.23 -3.51 5.79
C PHE A 467 22.54 -3.21 6.54
N GLN A 468 23.53 -4.12 6.43
CA GLN A 468 24.73 -4.09 7.27
C GLN A 468 26.04 -3.85 6.52
N ASN A 469 26.09 -4.21 5.23
CA ASN A 469 27.31 -4.05 4.42
C ASN A 469 27.02 -4.29 2.93
N GLY A 470 27.82 -3.69 2.04
CA GLY A 470 27.67 -3.80 0.59
C GLY A 470 27.12 -2.53 -0.04
N LYS A 471 26.63 -2.64 -1.27
CA LYS A 471 26.15 -1.49 -2.06
C LYS A 471 24.77 -1.76 -2.65
N ILE A 472 23.86 -0.81 -2.51
CA ILE A 472 22.54 -0.85 -3.14
C ILE A 472 22.36 0.44 -3.94
N PHE A 473 22.09 0.31 -5.22
CA PHE A 473 21.99 1.40 -6.19
C PHE A 473 20.62 1.38 -6.86
N VAL A 474 19.85 2.44 -6.70
CA VAL A 474 18.52 2.61 -7.32
C VAL A 474 18.56 3.77 -8.29
N LYS A 475 18.17 3.54 -9.55
CA LYS A 475 18.07 4.59 -10.56
C LYS A 475 16.86 5.50 -10.33
N GLY A 476 15.70 4.87 -10.15
CA GLY A 476 14.42 5.52 -9.97
C GLY A 476 14.12 5.88 -8.52
N ASN A 477 12.85 5.79 -8.16
CA ASN A 477 12.35 6.13 -6.84
C ASN A 477 12.51 4.97 -5.85
N ALA A 478 12.44 5.28 -4.55
CA ALA A 478 12.30 4.30 -3.48
C ALA A 478 11.06 4.59 -2.62
N GLY A 479 10.46 3.54 -2.05
CA GLY A 479 9.22 3.66 -1.28
C GLY A 479 9.40 4.22 0.14
N ASN A 480 8.50 3.81 1.02
CA ASN A 480 8.44 4.19 2.42
C ASN A 480 9.41 3.34 3.26
N ARG A 481 9.92 3.87 4.40
CA ARG A 481 10.77 3.14 5.37
C ARG A 481 12.09 2.56 4.79
N VAL A 482 12.66 3.26 3.83
CA VAL A 482 13.93 2.86 3.20
C VAL A 482 15.09 2.95 4.19
N GLY A 483 15.91 1.91 4.29
CA GLY A 483 17.07 1.84 5.18
C GLY A 483 16.71 1.73 6.67
N ILE A 484 15.49 1.27 6.98
CA ILE A 484 15.06 1.08 8.37
C ILE A 484 16.02 0.12 9.10
N GLN A 485 16.49 0.53 10.27
CA GLN A 485 17.44 -0.23 11.10
C GLN A 485 18.77 -0.58 10.40
N MET A 486 19.19 0.14 9.35
CA MET A 486 20.51 -0.01 8.72
C MET A 486 21.64 0.15 9.75
N ARG A 487 22.66 -0.71 9.72
CA ARG A 487 23.71 -0.77 10.77
C ARG A 487 25.10 -0.82 10.16
N GLU A 488 26.06 -0.22 10.85
CA GLU A 488 27.48 -0.34 10.51
C GLU A 488 28.22 -1.01 11.65
N TYR A 489 29.10 -1.97 11.33
CA TYR A 489 29.87 -2.69 12.35
C TYR A 489 31.31 -2.90 11.90
N LYS A 490 32.26 -2.36 12.67
CA LYS A 490 33.71 -2.41 12.38
C LYS A 490 34.02 -1.87 10.98
N ASP A 491 34.59 -2.71 10.11
CA ASP A 491 34.98 -2.44 8.72
C ASP A 491 33.83 -2.63 7.72
N LYS A 492 32.68 -3.13 8.18
CA LYS A 492 31.48 -3.33 7.36
C LYS A 492 30.64 -2.06 7.32
N ARG A 493 30.66 -1.38 6.17
CA ARG A 493 29.91 -0.15 5.92
C ARG A 493 28.94 -0.32 4.76
N PRO A 494 27.63 -0.19 4.99
CA PRO A 494 26.64 -0.23 3.92
C PRO A 494 26.50 1.14 3.23
N TYR A 495 26.38 1.11 1.91
CA TYR A 495 26.13 2.28 1.06
C TYR A 495 24.84 2.11 0.26
N LEU A 496 23.90 3.05 0.41
CA LEU A 496 22.65 3.10 -0.34
C LEU A 496 22.56 4.40 -1.15
N ILE A 497 22.43 4.31 -2.47
CA ILE A 497 22.29 5.46 -3.37
C ILE A 497 20.98 5.37 -4.14
N ILE A 498 20.21 6.46 -4.12
CA ILE A 498 18.91 6.57 -4.77
C ILE A 498 18.92 7.78 -5.71
N GLY A 499 18.64 7.53 -6.99
CA GLY A 499 18.66 8.53 -8.05
C GLY A 499 17.42 9.43 -8.05
N GLY A 500 16.25 8.85 -7.78
CA GLY A 500 14.96 9.54 -7.72
C GLY A 500 14.61 10.06 -6.33
N ILE A 501 13.32 10.01 -5.99
CA ILE A 501 12.78 10.48 -4.69
C ILE A 501 12.49 9.30 -3.74
N VAL A 502 12.35 9.61 -2.46
CA VAL A 502 11.97 8.65 -1.40
C VAL A 502 10.71 9.10 -0.66
N ASP A 503 9.85 8.18 -0.23
CA ASP A 503 8.71 8.49 0.63
C ASP A 503 9.15 8.73 2.10
N ASP A 504 8.24 8.53 3.05
CA ASP A 504 8.44 8.80 4.47
C ASP A 504 9.42 7.79 5.13
N TYR A 505 9.90 8.12 6.33
CA TYR A 505 10.71 7.27 7.21
C TYR A 505 12.06 6.79 6.64
N LEU A 506 12.68 7.56 5.74
CA LEU A 506 14.05 7.29 5.28
C LEU A 506 15.02 7.23 6.48
N GLY A 507 15.71 6.10 6.66
CA GLY A 507 16.71 5.90 7.71
C GLY A 507 16.14 5.82 9.13
N GLU A 508 14.89 5.38 9.30
CA GLU A 508 14.31 5.16 10.64
C GLU A 508 15.14 4.14 11.45
N TYR A 509 15.50 4.47 12.69
CA TYR A 509 16.35 3.66 13.58
C TYR A 509 17.74 3.30 13.01
N MET A 510 18.26 4.11 12.08
CA MET A 510 19.58 3.92 11.51
C MET A 510 20.68 3.98 12.58
N ALA A 511 21.56 2.98 12.60
CA ALA A 511 22.66 2.81 13.53
C ALA A 511 24.04 2.79 12.84
N GLY A 512 24.13 3.26 11.59
CA GLY A 512 25.37 3.39 10.84
C GLY A 512 25.16 3.28 9.33
N GLY A 513 26.22 3.55 8.57
CA GLY A 513 26.19 3.52 7.10
C GLY A 513 26.00 4.88 6.45
N VAL A 514 25.91 4.87 5.12
CA VAL A 514 25.81 6.07 4.29
C VAL A 514 24.66 5.93 3.30
N MET A 515 23.79 6.95 3.26
CA MET A 515 22.67 7.03 2.31
C MET A 515 22.78 8.32 1.49
N ILE A 516 22.54 8.25 0.19
CA ILE A 516 22.48 9.42 -0.71
C ILE A 516 21.16 9.40 -1.49
N VAL A 517 20.45 10.52 -1.49
CA VAL A 517 19.25 10.76 -2.30
C VAL A 517 19.50 11.95 -3.22
N PHE A 518 19.51 11.71 -4.54
CA PHE A 518 19.78 12.74 -5.53
C PHE A 518 18.52 13.50 -5.99
N GLY A 519 17.36 12.86 -6.12
CA GLY A 519 16.19 13.53 -6.69
C GLY A 519 16.45 14.10 -8.09
N LYS A 520 17.19 13.39 -8.94
CA LYS A 520 17.58 13.89 -10.26
C LYS A 520 16.33 14.07 -11.13
N GLY A 521 16.19 15.26 -11.72
CA GLY A 521 15.01 15.60 -12.53
C GLY A 521 13.75 15.95 -11.73
N PHE A 522 13.83 15.99 -10.38
CA PHE A 522 12.72 16.40 -9.52
C PHE A 522 12.91 17.82 -9.01
N ASN A 523 11.85 18.63 -9.09
CA ASN A 523 11.82 19.99 -8.56
C ASN A 523 11.11 19.98 -7.20
N GLY A 524 11.88 19.90 -6.12
CA GLY A 524 11.35 19.89 -4.77
C GLY A 524 12.28 19.16 -3.81
N GLU A 525 11.77 18.89 -2.62
CA GLU A 525 12.48 18.10 -1.62
C GLU A 525 12.32 16.60 -1.95
N PRO A 526 13.39 15.86 -2.28
CA PRO A 526 13.28 14.51 -2.83
C PRO A 526 13.04 13.43 -1.76
N VAL A 527 12.44 13.82 -0.63
CA VAL A 527 12.13 12.95 0.52
C VAL A 527 10.78 13.29 1.13
N GLY A 528 10.13 12.26 1.68
CA GLY A 528 8.97 12.36 2.55
C GLY A 528 9.31 12.84 3.97
N ASN A 529 8.39 12.60 4.89
CA ASN A 529 8.50 13.01 6.29
C ASN A 529 9.29 12.01 7.14
N PHE A 530 9.63 12.41 8.37
CA PHE A 530 10.22 11.57 9.41
C PHE A 530 11.61 11.00 9.10
N VAL A 531 12.41 11.69 8.28
CA VAL A 531 13.76 11.27 7.91
C VAL A 531 14.65 11.16 9.14
N GLY A 532 15.33 10.03 9.33
CA GLY A 532 16.25 9.80 10.44
C GLY A 532 15.58 9.68 11.81
N THR A 533 14.28 9.34 11.87
CA THR A 533 13.59 9.13 13.14
C THR A 533 14.27 8.03 13.97
N GLY A 534 14.69 8.35 15.21
CA GLY A 534 15.37 7.38 16.08
C GLY A 534 16.78 6.98 15.62
N MET A 535 17.38 7.74 14.69
CA MET A 535 18.75 7.53 14.23
C MET A 535 19.76 7.75 15.37
N VAL A 536 20.67 6.80 15.55
CA VAL A 536 21.74 6.85 16.58
C VAL A 536 23.14 7.04 16.00
N ARG A 537 23.38 6.61 14.74
CA ARG A 537 24.63 6.76 13.99
C ARG A 537 24.36 6.72 12.48
N GLY A 538 25.35 7.09 11.66
CA GLY A 538 25.27 7.10 10.20
C GLY A 538 25.23 8.51 9.61
N ARG A 539 25.16 8.61 8.27
CA ARG A 539 25.02 9.88 7.54
C ARG A 539 24.03 9.72 6.38
N ILE A 540 23.09 10.66 6.27
CA ILE A 540 22.13 10.74 5.16
C ILE A 540 22.39 12.05 4.41
N TYR A 541 22.66 11.95 3.12
CA TYR A 541 22.92 13.08 2.23
C TYR A 541 21.74 13.24 1.26
N ILE A 542 21.07 14.39 1.32
CA ILE A 542 19.96 14.70 0.42
C ILE A 542 20.33 15.90 -0.42
N ARG A 543 20.34 15.76 -1.75
CA ARG A 543 20.67 16.88 -2.64
C ARG A 543 19.60 17.97 -2.54
N GLY A 544 20.04 19.22 -2.36
CA GLY A 544 19.16 20.36 -2.13
C GLY A 544 18.76 20.54 -0.66
N LYS A 545 17.94 21.57 -0.41
CA LYS A 545 17.51 21.95 0.94
C LYS A 545 16.25 21.19 1.33
N VAL A 546 16.25 20.54 2.49
CA VAL A 546 15.08 19.86 3.09
C VAL A 546 14.54 20.67 4.26
N SER A 547 13.21 20.71 4.39
CA SER A 547 12.56 21.37 5.53
C SER A 547 12.88 20.63 6.85
N PRO A 548 13.27 21.33 7.93
CA PRO A 548 13.50 20.71 9.24
C PRO A 548 12.26 19.98 9.79
N SER A 549 11.06 20.40 9.40
CA SER A 549 9.80 19.75 9.79
C SER A 549 9.66 18.30 9.31
N LYS A 550 10.45 17.89 8.31
CA LYS A 550 10.49 16.51 7.80
C LYS A 550 11.50 15.62 8.52
N LEU A 551 12.31 16.16 9.43
CA LEU A 551 13.38 15.43 10.08
C LEU A 551 12.91 14.86 11.42
N GLY A 552 13.08 13.57 11.64
CA GLY A 552 12.65 12.90 12.86
C GLY A 552 11.15 13.01 13.13
N LEU A 553 10.74 12.52 14.31
CA LEU A 553 9.35 12.63 14.76
C LEU A 553 9.12 13.96 15.48
N GLN A 554 8.83 15.02 14.73
CA GLN A 554 8.59 16.38 15.25
C GLN A 554 7.30 16.47 16.07
N PRO A 555 7.30 17.04 17.29
CA PRO A 555 6.10 17.13 18.13
C PRO A 555 4.95 17.91 17.46
N PRO A 556 3.68 17.62 17.79
CA PRO A 556 2.55 18.38 17.25
C PRO A 556 2.66 19.87 17.60
N ARG A 557 2.35 20.75 16.63
CA ARG A 557 2.50 22.21 16.79
C ARG A 557 1.79 22.76 18.03
N TYR A 558 0.61 22.25 18.37
CA TYR A 558 -0.13 22.71 19.55
C TYR A 558 0.60 22.38 20.87
N GLU A 559 1.35 21.28 20.94
CA GLU A 559 2.16 20.93 22.12
C GLU A 559 3.37 21.85 22.23
N VAL A 560 4.02 22.13 21.10
CA VAL A 560 5.12 23.12 21.03
C VAL A 560 4.64 24.50 21.48
N MET A 561 3.46 24.94 21.02
CA MET A 561 2.87 26.22 21.45
C MET A 561 2.54 26.24 22.95
N ARG A 562 2.06 25.12 23.52
CA ARG A 562 1.82 25.00 24.97
C ARG A 562 3.12 25.07 25.76
N LEU A 563 4.17 24.40 25.30
CA LEU A 563 5.50 24.49 25.90
C LEU A 563 6.01 25.93 25.88
N LEU A 564 6.03 26.59 24.71
CA LEU A 564 6.49 27.98 24.60
C LEU A 564 5.71 28.91 25.51
N LYS A 565 4.39 28.73 25.62
CA LYS A 565 3.56 29.53 26.53
C LYS A 565 3.91 29.27 27.99
N ALA A 566 4.16 28.02 28.38
CA ALA A 566 4.59 27.69 29.73
C ALA A 566 5.96 28.30 30.06
N LEU A 567 6.94 28.18 29.15
CA LEU A 567 8.28 28.77 29.32
C LEU A 567 8.21 30.30 29.50
N PHE A 568 7.32 30.97 28.76
CA PHE A 568 7.09 32.41 28.90
C PHE A 568 6.48 32.76 30.25
N LEU A 569 5.45 32.01 30.70
CA LEU A 569 4.79 32.25 31.98
C LEU A 569 5.72 32.02 33.18
N GLU A 570 6.65 31.07 33.08
CA GLU A 570 7.67 30.80 34.09
C GLU A 570 8.88 31.77 34.02
N GLY A 571 8.89 32.72 33.07
CA GLY A 571 9.97 33.69 32.90
C GLY A 571 11.27 33.11 32.35
N LEU A 572 11.24 31.91 31.77
CA LEU A 572 12.40 31.23 31.18
C LEU A 572 12.74 31.74 29.78
N ILE A 573 11.78 32.39 29.11
CA ILE A 573 11.97 33.12 27.85
C ILE A 573 11.25 34.46 27.91
N SER A 574 11.79 35.48 27.24
CA SER A 574 11.19 36.80 27.13
C SER A 574 9.97 36.82 26.20
N SER A 575 9.18 37.91 26.25
CA SER A 575 8.07 38.12 25.32
C SER A 575 8.55 38.20 23.86
N GLU A 576 9.71 38.83 23.63
CA GLU A 576 10.34 38.94 22.30
C GLU A 576 10.76 37.57 21.77
N GLU A 577 11.37 36.74 22.62
CA GLU A 577 11.71 35.36 22.28
C GLU A 577 10.46 34.54 21.97
N TYR A 578 9.42 34.60 22.81
CA TYR A 578 8.16 33.91 22.58
C TYR A 578 7.54 34.27 21.22
N ASP A 579 7.46 35.57 20.91
CA ASP A 579 6.91 36.05 19.65
C ASP A 579 7.74 35.65 18.43
N SER A 580 9.06 35.57 18.58
CA SER A 580 9.95 35.10 17.51
C SER A 580 9.83 33.58 17.29
N LEU A 581 9.69 32.79 18.36
CA LEU A 581 9.72 31.32 18.32
C LEU A 581 8.40 30.71 17.88
N LYS A 582 7.25 31.36 18.09
CA LYS A 582 5.92 30.78 17.81
C LYS A 582 5.68 30.39 16.34
N ASN A 583 6.46 30.97 15.43
CA ASN A 583 6.37 30.73 13.99
C ASN A 583 7.44 29.77 13.45
N GLU A 584 8.42 29.42 14.27
CA GLU A 584 9.56 28.59 13.89
C GLU A 584 9.23 27.09 13.98
N GLU A 585 10.03 26.28 13.27
CA GLU A 585 9.99 24.82 13.38
C GLU A 585 10.67 24.34 14.68
N TYR A 586 10.23 23.20 15.22
CA TYR A 586 10.69 22.75 16.54
C TYR A 586 12.21 22.57 16.66
N ILE A 587 12.88 22.05 15.63
CA ILE A 587 14.36 21.95 15.63
C ILE A 587 15.01 23.32 15.82
N GLU A 588 14.50 24.35 15.13
CA GLU A 588 15.00 25.71 15.24
C GLU A 588 14.70 26.31 16.62
N ILE A 589 13.52 26.00 17.18
CA ILE A 589 13.17 26.40 18.54
C ILE A 589 14.18 25.84 19.53
N VAL A 590 14.44 24.52 19.53
CA VAL A 590 15.38 23.89 20.46
C VAL A 590 16.81 24.38 20.26
N ASN A 591 17.20 24.72 19.03
CA ASN A 591 18.52 25.28 18.75
C ASN A 591 18.68 26.69 19.36
N LYS A 592 17.61 27.51 19.35
CA LYS A 592 17.60 28.87 19.90
C LYS A 592 17.41 28.92 21.42
N LEU A 593 16.67 27.97 22.00
CA LEU A 593 16.50 27.86 23.46
C LEU A 593 17.83 27.63 24.19
N LYS A 594 17.93 28.17 25.40
CA LYS A 594 19.12 28.09 26.27
C LYS A 594 18.73 27.64 27.69
N GLY A 595 19.70 27.14 28.46
CA GLY A 595 19.50 26.75 29.86
C GLY A 595 18.36 25.76 30.06
N GLU A 596 17.62 25.93 31.17
CA GLU A 596 16.51 25.06 31.58
C GLU A 596 15.40 24.95 30.52
N ALA A 597 15.12 26.02 29.79
CA ALA A 597 14.11 26.02 28.72
C ALA A 597 14.43 24.98 27.63
N LYS A 598 15.72 24.87 27.26
CA LYS A 598 16.20 23.87 26.30
C LYS A 598 16.10 22.46 26.86
N GLU A 599 16.46 22.28 28.13
CA GLU A 599 16.40 20.99 28.81
C GLU A 599 14.96 20.47 28.91
N TYR A 600 14.00 21.32 29.27
CA TYR A 600 12.59 20.93 29.28
C TYR A 600 12.06 20.55 27.90
N ALA A 601 12.41 21.31 26.86
CA ALA A 601 12.01 20.99 25.50
C ALA A 601 12.52 19.61 25.06
N LYS A 602 13.79 19.31 25.35
CA LYS A 602 14.41 18.01 25.05
C LYS A 602 13.80 16.87 25.85
N LYS A 603 13.61 17.08 27.16
CA LYS A 603 13.02 16.08 28.05
C LYS A 603 11.61 15.69 27.63
N LEU A 604 10.82 16.67 27.20
CA LEU A 604 9.43 16.44 26.81
C LEU A 604 9.30 15.68 25.48
N PHE A 605 10.17 15.99 24.50
CA PHE A 605 9.95 15.56 23.11
C PHE A 605 11.06 14.69 22.50
N GLU A 606 12.31 14.76 22.98
CA GLU A 606 13.46 14.08 22.38
C GLU A 606 13.96 12.86 23.18
N GLU A 607 13.67 12.76 24.49
CA GLU A 607 14.14 11.64 25.33
C GLU A 607 13.64 10.27 24.87
N LYS A 608 12.43 10.21 24.30
CA LYS A 608 11.81 8.93 23.87
C LYS A 608 12.26 8.52 22.47
N ILE A 609 12.30 9.48 21.55
CA ILE A 609 12.65 9.28 20.15
C ILE A 609 13.53 10.45 19.75
N GLY A 610 14.83 10.18 19.55
CA GLY A 610 15.79 11.21 19.17
C GLY A 610 15.41 11.88 17.84
N VAL A 611 15.60 13.19 17.79
CA VAL A 611 15.47 14.01 16.59
C VAL A 611 16.87 14.24 16.01
N PRO A 612 17.11 13.96 14.72
CA PRO A 612 18.44 14.10 14.14
C PRO A 612 18.86 15.57 14.00
N THR A 613 20.16 15.79 13.82
CA THR A 613 20.75 17.09 13.48
C THR A 613 20.95 17.22 11.98
N TYR A 614 20.95 18.45 11.47
CA TYR A 614 21.12 18.70 10.05
C TYR A 614 21.96 19.95 9.76
N GLU A 615 22.59 19.96 8.59
CA GLU A 615 23.27 21.12 8.01
C GLU A 615 22.95 21.20 6.52
N TYR A 616 22.73 22.39 5.97
CA TYR A 616 22.61 22.59 4.53
C TYR A 616 23.88 23.25 3.97
N ARG A 617 24.75 22.45 3.34
CA ARG A 617 26.10 22.88 2.92
C ARG A 617 26.64 22.04 1.76
N GLU A 618 27.77 22.47 1.22
CA GLU A 618 28.57 21.63 0.32
C GLU A 618 29.25 20.51 1.11
N LEU A 619 29.61 19.43 0.43
CA LEU A 619 30.37 18.33 1.03
C LEU A 619 31.75 18.82 1.47
N THR A 620 32.24 18.32 2.60
CA THR A 620 33.64 18.56 2.98
C THR A 620 34.59 17.78 2.05
N GLU A 621 35.87 18.13 2.02
CA GLU A 621 36.86 17.39 1.21
C GLU A 621 36.92 15.90 1.60
N GLU A 622 36.82 15.59 2.89
CA GLU A 622 36.80 14.21 3.39
C GLU A 622 35.56 13.45 2.95
N GLU A 623 34.37 14.08 3.05
CA GLU A 623 33.13 13.47 2.57
C GLU A 623 33.15 13.28 1.06
N PHE A 624 33.62 14.26 0.29
CA PHE A 624 33.74 14.14 -1.15
C PHE A 624 34.66 12.97 -1.52
N LYS A 625 35.82 12.86 -0.87
CA LYS A 625 36.78 11.77 -1.09
C LYS A 625 36.19 10.39 -0.74
N GLU A 626 35.34 10.32 0.28
CA GLU A 626 34.63 9.09 0.65
C GLU A 626 33.53 8.73 -0.36
N LEU A 627 32.71 9.69 -0.76
CA LEU A 627 31.51 9.44 -1.56
C LEU A 627 31.83 9.26 -3.05
N TYR A 628 32.86 9.94 -3.57
CA TYR A 628 33.18 9.96 -4.99
C TYR A 628 33.37 8.55 -5.60
N PRO A 629 34.15 7.63 -5.02
CA PRO A 629 34.33 6.29 -5.60
C PRO A 629 33.03 5.48 -5.68
N VAL A 630 32.15 5.62 -4.68
CA VAL A 630 30.87 4.90 -4.64
C VAL A 630 29.88 5.50 -5.64
N VAL A 631 29.86 6.82 -5.77
CA VAL A 631 29.01 7.53 -6.75
C VAL A 631 29.52 7.35 -8.18
N ASP A 632 30.82 7.26 -8.40
CA ASP A 632 31.40 6.93 -9.71
C ASP A 632 31.02 5.51 -10.15
N GLU A 633 31.05 4.55 -9.23
CA GLU A 633 30.54 3.19 -9.50
C GLU A 633 29.04 3.21 -9.83
N TYR A 634 28.23 3.89 -9.02
CA TYR A 634 26.80 4.12 -9.30
C TYR A 634 26.60 4.73 -10.69
N SER A 635 27.39 5.75 -11.05
CA SER A 635 27.29 6.44 -12.34
C SER A 635 27.58 5.51 -13.52
N LYS A 636 28.58 4.62 -13.38
CA LYS A 636 28.92 3.60 -14.38
C LYS A 636 27.80 2.57 -14.53
N ASP A 637 27.28 2.06 -13.42
CA ASP A 637 26.17 1.10 -13.42
C ASP A 637 24.90 1.71 -14.03
N MET A 638 24.59 2.98 -13.74
CA MET A 638 23.42 3.68 -14.30
C MET A 638 23.60 4.17 -15.74
N MET A 639 24.82 4.09 -16.27
CA MET A 639 25.27 4.67 -17.54
C MET A 639 24.98 6.18 -17.62
N ASP A 640 25.25 6.89 -16.52
CA ASP A 640 24.94 8.30 -16.34
C ASP A 640 26.04 8.98 -15.51
N TYR A 641 27.04 9.53 -16.20
CA TYR A 641 28.21 10.14 -15.56
C TYR A 641 27.93 11.51 -14.93
N SER A 642 26.70 12.02 -15.02
CA SER A 642 26.39 13.31 -14.40
C SER A 642 26.27 13.24 -12.88
N TYR A 643 26.12 12.06 -12.27
CA TYR A 643 25.91 11.93 -10.83
C TYR A 643 27.15 12.31 -10.01
N THR A 644 28.36 12.08 -10.53
CA THR A 644 29.60 12.56 -9.89
C THR A 644 29.69 14.09 -9.89
N GLU A 645 29.14 14.75 -10.90
CA GLU A 645 29.06 16.22 -10.95
C GLU A 645 28.06 16.77 -9.92
N LEU A 646 26.98 16.03 -9.62
CA LEU A 646 26.01 16.43 -8.58
C LEU A 646 26.62 16.47 -7.17
N LEU A 647 27.76 15.82 -6.91
CA LEU A 647 28.45 15.91 -5.63
C LEU A 647 29.03 17.31 -5.34
N LYS A 648 29.13 18.17 -6.35
CA LYS A 648 29.57 19.58 -6.20
C LYS A 648 28.43 20.50 -5.74
N GLU A 649 27.19 20.01 -5.72
CA GLU A 649 26.05 20.78 -5.24
C GLU A 649 25.94 20.77 -3.70
N LYS A 650 24.98 21.53 -3.17
CA LYS A 650 24.68 21.57 -1.75
C LYS A 650 23.75 20.42 -1.35
N PHE A 651 23.99 19.87 -0.17
CA PHE A 651 23.23 18.81 0.43
C PHE A 651 22.68 19.24 1.78
N THR A 652 21.47 18.79 2.11
CA THR A 652 21.06 18.63 3.51
C THR A 652 21.71 17.36 4.03
N VAL A 653 22.70 17.54 4.90
CA VAL A 653 23.46 16.49 5.57
C VAL A 653 22.83 16.23 6.93
N ILE A 654 22.31 15.02 7.14
CA ILE A 654 21.61 14.61 8.35
C ILE A 654 22.45 13.61 9.11
N THR A 655 22.59 13.84 10.41
CA THR A 655 23.40 13.03 11.33
C THR A 655 22.66 12.77 12.63
N ALA A 656 23.05 11.73 13.34
CA ALA A 656 22.53 11.48 14.67
C ALA A 656 22.95 12.62 15.61
N ARG A 657 22.01 13.13 16.40
CA ARG A 657 22.30 14.10 17.43
C ARG A 657 23.15 13.42 18.51
N LYS A 658 24.32 13.98 18.83
CA LYS A 658 25.13 13.51 19.95
C LYS A 658 24.31 13.71 21.24
N LEU A 659 24.00 12.61 21.92
CA LEU A 659 23.32 12.62 23.22
C LEU A 659 24.25 13.16 24.30
#